data_AF-A0AA37I9M9-F1
#
_entry.id   AF-A0AA37I9M9-F1
#
_cell.length_a   1.000
_cell.length_b   1.000
_cell.length_c   1.000
_cell.angle_alpha   90.00
_cell.angle_beta   90.00
_cell.angle_gamma   90.00
#
_symmetry.space_group_name_H-M   'P 1'
#
loop_
_entity.id
_entity.type
_entity.pdbx_description
1 polymer ?
#
loop_
_entity_poly.entity_id
_entity_poly.type
_entity_poly.pdbx_seq_one_letter_code
_entity_poly.pdbx_strand_id
1 'polypeptide(L)'
;MMRPVTTRAEYMALRGSNEQQQLMAAIRSGNETLKHRLVQMNYSCLPNADGTLRGSTRMSNTVGMDIDHLSAEEMPAVRERILDKKDELGLGMLEESARGCGYHLVFTRRPHMSQVENLQWAAQLLGVDYDAQAKDITRVFFTTGTEQLIYLDDAIFELPSSESCDKGQGPVTFCDRYQSPVTKTDSVDNFQEGKILKSCIPLQKDYNGMAFSDIIAKYWELFNGGKLPVVGDRNALTFELAVTLRSICGYSLEGLQAIVPNYWAAPDGTCTDADRTEYLHTLENALKEPRRGMPLRLKQVLQALKEQQGVKACGGTVSTPPPMPKRLPPLIKLLTRNVPWYYKPAVASAVFPALGAHLHGVHFRYWDNVDHEATFMNLLVGRQSVGKGSIKKPIEYIMEDIRQHDLLSRQREAEWKQKNPTGKQKKDPRPADICIQMLIDNLTDAVFNQRVVDANNNGERYIYTIVDEVEALKKVTSSHKADEVGLLIRKAFDNSMAGQERVGADSVSGIAPLRWNFNASTTPPNARKFFYKMVNDGTVSRLDVATIIRPIEDDDEAPILGIYDDRFAAELKPYIDRLDAANGLIECPQARKLALDLKQENADTARLYESEAYRVLSYRANVIAWLKGMVLYVAHGYRWDKQIAEFVRWSEQYNLWCKMLYFGTQLEKELNDEQELQRHSGPQNLLELLPDEFTREQYLQMRQQAGRPGPGDSTLRTWQTRGHIAFDETAGRFLKIKH
;
A
#
# COMPACT_ATOMS: atom_id res chain seq x y z
N MET A 1 -14.57 -13.77 -24.74
CA MET A 1 -15.42 -12.57 -24.88
C MET A 1 -16.77 -12.94 -24.29
N MET A 2 -17.30 -12.17 -23.33
CA MET A 2 -18.56 -12.51 -22.66
C MET A 2 -19.72 -12.10 -23.56
N ARG A 3 -20.75 -12.95 -23.65
CA ARG A 3 -21.97 -12.70 -24.42
C ARG A 3 -23.20 -13.10 -23.60
N PRO A 4 -24.36 -12.48 -23.84
CA PRO A 4 -25.60 -12.90 -23.21
C PRO A 4 -25.97 -14.34 -23.59
N VAL A 5 -26.55 -15.07 -22.64
CA VAL A 5 -27.23 -16.36 -22.86
C VAL A 5 -28.72 -16.06 -22.86
N THR A 6 -29.39 -16.32 -23.97
CA THR A 6 -30.78 -15.88 -24.19
C THR A 6 -31.76 -17.04 -24.29
N THR A 7 -31.31 -18.28 -24.11
CA THR A 7 -32.19 -19.45 -24.18
C THR A 7 -31.85 -20.48 -23.09
N ARG A 8 -32.88 -21.14 -22.58
CA ARG A 8 -32.77 -22.25 -21.62
C ARG A 8 -31.91 -23.39 -22.16
N ALA A 9 -32.09 -23.75 -23.44
CA ALA A 9 -31.36 -24.84 -24.07
C ALA A 9 -29.84 -24.60 -24.04
N GLU A 10 -29.41 -23.38 -24.35
CA GLU A 10 -28.01 -23.00 -24.30
C GLU A 10 -27.47 -22.99 -22.86
N TYR A 11 -28.23 -22.42 -21.93
CA TYR A 11 -27.87 -22.39 -20.50
C TYR A 11 -27.67 -23.80 -19.94
N MET A 12 -28.56 -24.73 -20.27
CA MET A 12 -28.45 -26.13 -19.86
C MET A 12 -27.28 -26.85 -20.54
N ALA A 13 -27.01 -26.58 -21.83
CA ALA A 13 -25.88 -27.18 -22.53
C ALA A 13 -24.52 -26.77 -21.94
N LEU A 14 -24.37 -25.50 -21.52
CA LEU A 14 -23.16 -25.02 -20.87
C LEU A 14 -22.89 -25.75 -19.53
N ARG A 15 -23.95 -25.99 -18.75
CA ARG A 15 -23.88 -26.62 -17.42
C ARG A 15 -23.83 -28.15 -17.47
N GLY A 16 -24.40 -28.75 -18.52
CA GLY A 16 -24.47 -30.19 -18.73
C GLY A 16 -23.26 -30.79 -19.46
N SER A 17 -22.19 -30.02 -19.67
CA SER A 17 -20.99 -30.53 -20.35
C SER A 17 -20.26 -31.57 -19.50
N ASN A 18 -19.65 -32.58 -20.15
CA ASN A 18 -18.85 -33.60 -19.45
C ASN A 18 -17.72 -32.97 -18.62
N GLU A 19 -17.13 -31.87 -19.10
CA GLU A 19 -16.10 -31.12 -18.36
C GLU A 19 -16.68 -30.48 -17.08
N GLN A 20 -17.87 -29.89 -17.13
CA GLN A 20 -18.55 -29.35 -15.95
C GLN A 20 -18.80 -30.42 -14.88
N GLN A 21 -19.31 -31.58 -15.28
CA GLN A 21 -19.58 -32.69 -14.36
C GLN A 21 -18.30 -33.22 -13.70
N GLN A 22 -17.22 -33.39 -14.47
CA GLN A 22 -15.92 -33.82 -13.95
C GLN A 22 -15.33 -32.81 -12.96
N LEU A 23 -15.41 -31.51 -13.28
CA LEU A 23 -14.95 -30.44 -12.39
C LEU A 23 -15.77 -30.44 -11.09
N MET A 24 -17.09 -30.56 -11.17
CA MET A 24 -17.96 -30.62 -10.00
C MET A 24 -17.66 -31.83 -9.10
N ALA A 25 -17.47 -33.01 -9.69
CA ALA A 25 -17.10 -34.20 -8.93
C ALA A 25 -15.76 -34.03 -8.20
N ALA A 26 -14.75 -33.47 -8.89
CA ALA A 26 -13.44 -33.20 -8.30
C ALA A 26 -13.48 -32.13 -7.19
N ILE A 27 -14.33 -31.11 -7.34
CA ILE A 27 -14.52 -30.08 -6.32
C ILE A 27 -15.21 -30.67 -5.08
N ARG A 28 -16.27 -31.46 -5.27
CA ARG A 28 -16.98 -32.13 -4.17
C ARG A 28 -16.13 -33.20 -3.47
N SER A 29 -15.12 -33.74 -4.14
CA SER A 29 -14.11 -34.62 -3.53
C SER A 29 -12.95 -33.87 -2.85
N GLY A 30 -13.04 -32.54 -2.70
CA GLY A 30 -12.09 -31.72 -1.93
C GLY A 30 -11.05 -30.96 -2.76
N ASN A 31 -11.03 -31.05 -4.09
CA ASN A 31 -10.10 -30.27 -4.93
C ASN A 31 -10.67 -28.89 -5.28
N GLU A 32 -10.81 -28.03 -4.27
CA GLU A 32 -11.44 -26.72 -4.42
C GLU A 32 -10.72 -25.78 -5.39
N THR A 33 -9.42 -26.00 -5.63
CA THR A 33 -8.63 -25.15 -6.53
C THR A 33 -9.17 -25.15 -7.95
N LEU A 34 -9.97 -26.17 -8.34
CA LEU A 34 -10.57 -26.29 -9.67
C LEU A 34 -11.83 -25.42 -9.86
N LYS A 35 -12.38 -24.79 -8.81
CA LYS A 35 -13.60 -23.94 -8.90
C LYS A 35 -13.50 -22.86 -9.96
N HIS A 36 -12.31 -22.26 -10.16
CA HIS A 36 -12.10 -21.19 -11.14
C HIS A 36 -12.28 -21.63 -12.61
N ARG A 37 -12.25 -22.94 -12.87
CA ARG A 37 -12.48 -23.54 -14.20
C ARG A 37 -13.96 -23.77 -14.52
N LEU A 38 -14.85 -23.61 -13.53
CA LEU A 38 -16.28 -23.73 -13.79
C LEU A 38 -16.77 -22.62 -14.72
N VAL A 39 -17.89 -22.86 -15.41
CA VAL A 39 -18.54 -21.84 -16.23
C VAL A 39 -18.88 -20.64 -15.36
N GLN A 40 -18.48 -19.47 -15.83
CA GLN A 40 -18.65 -18.21 -15.11
C GLN A 40 -19.81 -17.43 -15.71
N MET A 41 -20.79 -17.07 -14.89
CA MET A 41 -21.95 -16.28 -15.30
C MET A 41 -22.13 -15.05 -14.42
N ASN A 42 -22.67 -13.99 -14.99
CA ASN A 42 -23.11 -12.81 -14.26
C ASN A 42 -24.60 -12.65 -14.52
N TYR A 43 -25.36 -12.45 -13.45
CA TYR A 43 -26.82 -12.32 -13.49
C TYR A 43 -27.31 -10.90 -13.21
N SER A 44 -26.41 -9.96 -12.92
CA SER A 44 -26.74 -8.61 -12.46
C SER A 44 -26.48 -7.51 -13.51
N CYS A 45 -25.69 -7.79 -14.55
CA CYS A 45 -25.43 -6.86 -15.65
C CYS A 45 -25.20 -7.54 -17.00
N LEU A 46 -25.34 -6.76 -18.07
CA LEU A 46 -24.99 -7.15 -19.43
C LEU A 46 -23.55 -6.75 -19.74
N PRO A 47 -22.85 -7.49 -20.64
CA PRO A 47 -21.51 -7.10 -21.08
C PRO A 47 -21.53 -5.76 -21.82
N ASN A 48 -20.42 -5.03 -21.74
CA ASN A 48 -20.15 -3.86 -22.56
C ASN A 48 -20.11 -4.22 -24.06
N ALA A 49 -20.14 -3.21 -24.93
CA ALA A 49 -20.07 -3.41 -26.38
C ALA A 49 -18.80 -4.16 -26.83
N ASP A 50 -17.71 -4.09 -26.05
CA ASP A 50 -16.46 -4.81 -26.28
C ASP A 50 -16.44 -6.24 -25.69
N GLY A 51 -17.56 -6.69 -25.10
CA GLY A 51 -17.71 -8.01 -24.50
C GLY A 51 -17.06 -8.17 -23.12
N THR A 52 -16.72 -7.08 -22.42
CA THR A 52 -16.22 -7.08 -21.03
C THR A 52 -17.34 -6.81 -20.02
N LEU A 53 -17.24 -7.35 -18.80
CA LEU A 53 -18.17 -7.01 -17.70
C LEU A 53 -17.64 -5.91 -16.77
N ARG A 54 -16.31 -5.76 -16.63
CA ARG A 54 -15.71 -4.81 -15.67
C ARG A 54 -16.11 -3.38 -16.04
N GLY A 55 -16.69 -2.67 -15.08
CA GLY A 55 -17.17 -1.29 -15.28
C GLY A 55 -18.43 -1.20 -16.14
N SER A 56 -19.12 -2.32 -16.40
CA SER A 56 -20.43 -2.28 -17.03
C SER A 56 -21.41 -1.56 -16.13
N THR A 57 -22.14 -0.60 -16.70
CA THR A 57 -23.27 0.09 -16.07
C THR A 57 -24.61 -0.43 -16.59
N ARG A 58 -24.59 -1.41 -17.50
CA ARG A 58 -25.78 -1.97 -18.16
C ARG A 58 -26.43 -3.01 -17.25
N MET A 59 -27.37 -2.59 -16.41
CA MET A 59 -28.06 -3.51 -15.49
C MET A 59 -28.90 -4.55 -16.24
N SER A 60 -28.99 -5.77 -15.72
CA SER A 60 -30.00 -6.75 -16.14
C SER A 60 -31.29 -6.55 -15.33
N ASN A 61 -32.36 -7.25 -15.72
CA ASN A 61 -33.62 -7.32 -14.97
C ASN A 61 -33.53 -8.19 -13.71
N THR A 62 -32.35 -8.73 -13.40
CA THR A 62 -32.14 -9.68 -12.30
C THR A 62 -30.98 -9.27 -11.41
N VAL A 63 -30.90 -9.89 -10.24
CA VAL A 63 -29.83 -9.75 -9.25
C VAL A 63 -29.37 -11.14 -8.85
N GLY A 64 -28.07 -11.41 -8.99
CA GLY A 64 -27.46 -12.62 -8.44
C GLY A 64 -27.05 -12.42 -6.98
N MET A 65 -27.36 -13.40 -6.13
CA MET A 65 -27.02 -13.45 -4.72
C MET A 65 -26.31 -14.77 -4.39
N ASP A 66 -25.37 -14.68 -3.45
CA ASP A 66 -24.53 -15.77 -2.98
C ASP A 66 -24.83 -15.96 -1.49
N ILE A 67 -25.17 -17.18 -1.08
CA ILE A 67 -25.36 -17.56 0.31
C ILE A 67 -24.33 -18.63 0.61
N ASP A 68 -23.27 -18.27 1.33
CA ASP A 68 -22.16 -19.16 1.70
C ASP A 68 -22.21 -19.52 3.19
N HIS A 69 -21.36 -20.46 3.59
CA HIS A 69 -21.12 -20.86 4.99
C HIS A 69 -22.31 -21.51 5.70
N LEU A 70 -23.21 -22.16 4.95
CA LEU A 70 -24.28 -22.96 5.53
C LEU A 70 -23.74 -24.33 5.97
N SER A 71 -24.10 -24.75 7.17
CA SER A 71 -23.89 -26.13 7.62
C SER A 71 -24.80 -27.10 6.87
N ALA A 72 -24.45 -28.38 6.84
CA ALA A 72 -25.27 -29.42 6.20
C ALA A 72 -26.68 -29.52 6.79
N GLU A 73 -26.86 -29.14 8.06
CA GLU A 73 -28.14 -29.12 8.77
C GLU A 73 -29.01 -27.90 8.40
N GLU A 74 -28.38 -26.75 8.09
CA GLU A 74 -29.08 -25.52 7.69
C GLU A 74 -29.49 -25.53 6.21
N MET A 75 -28.74 -26.23 5.37
CA MET A 75 -28.95 -26.28 3.92
C MET A 75 -30.40 -26.61 3.53
N PRO A 76 -31.07 -27.66 4.07
CA PRO A 76 -32.46 -27.95 3.73
C PRO A 76 -33.44 -26.85 4.16
N ALA A 77 -33.28 -26.32 5.37
CA ALA A 77 -34.18 -25.29 5.92
C ALA A 77 -34.08 -23.96 5.14
N VAL A 78 -32.88 -23.58 4.72
CA VAL A 78 -32.67 -22.39 3.87
C VAL A 78 -33.25 -22.61 2.48
N ARG A 79 -33.08 -23.80 1.90
CA ARG A 79 -33.68 -24.15 0.59
C ARG A 79 -35.19 -24.07 0.62
N GLU A 80 -35.84 -24.68 1.61
CA GLU A 80 -37.30 -24.63 1.75
C GLU A 80 -37.78 -23.19 1.87
N ARG A 81 -37.12 -22.37 2.70
CA ARG A 81 -37.48 -20.97 2.87
C ARG A 81 -37.35 -20.15 1.58
N ILE A 82 -36.32 -20.41 0.76
CA ILE A 82 -36.16 -19.75 -0.54
C ILE A 82 -37.30 -20.14 -1.49
N LEU A 83 -37.64 -21.44 -1.54
CA LEU A 83 -38.70 -21.94 -2.41
C LEU A 83 -40.09 -21.50 -1.97
N ASP A 84 -40.35 -21.40 -0.66
CA ASP A 84 -41.60 -20.88 -0.11
C ASP A 84 -41.81 -19.40 -0.44
N LYS A 85 -40.71 -18.64 -0.57
CA LYS A 85 -40.74 -17.21 -0.92
C LYS A 85 -40.48 -16.93 -2.39
N LYS A 86 -40.49 -17.96 -3.26
CA LYS A 86 -40.13 -17.81 -4.67
C LYS A 86 -40.92 -16.72 -5.40
N ASP A 87 -42.23 -16.59 -5.10
CA ASP A 87 -43.11 -15.65 -5.79
C ASP A 87 -42.88 -14.21 -5.28
N GLU A 88 -42.68 -14.04 -3.96
CA GLU A 88 -42.37 -12.74 -3.35
C GLU A 88 -40.97 -12.24 -3.73
N LEU A 89 -40.03 -13.17 -3.87
CA LEU A 89 -38.67 -12.90 -4.29
C LEU A 89 -38.59 -12.59 -5.79
N GLY A 90 -39.50 -13.13 -6.61
CA GLY A 90 -39.34 -13.19 -8.06
C GLY A 90 -38.14 -14.08 -8.42
N LEU A 91 -38.07 -15.27 -7.81
CA LEU A 91 -36.96 -16.21 -7.97
C LEU A 91 -36.89 -16.67 -9.43
N GLY A 92 -35.73 -16.47 -10.05
CA GLY A 92 -35.44 -16.89 -11.42
C GLY A 92 -34.50 -18.10 -11.50
N MET A 93 -33.61 -18.29 -10.53
CA MET A 93 -32.73 -19.47 -10.45
C MET A 93 -32.35 -19.76 -9.01
N LEU A 94 -32.24 -21.05 -8.66
CA LEU A 94 -31.63 -21.53 -7.42
C LEU A 94 -30.75 -22.75 -7.73
N GLU A 95 -29.50 -22.72 -7.30
CA GLU A 95 -28.58 -23.86 -7.37
C GLU A 95 -27.80 -24.02 -6.08
N GLU A 96 -27.39 -25.25 -5.76
CA GLU A 96 -26.37 -25.47 -4.73
C GLU A 96 -25.02 -24.93 -5.21
N SER A 97 -24.27 -24.32 -4.29
CA SER A 97 -22.92 -23.86 -4.58
C SER A 97 -21.98 -25.04 -4.88
N ALA A 98 -20.86 -24.76 -5.57
CA ALA A 98 -19.92 -25.78 -5.99
C ALA A 98 -19.39 -26.64 -4.82
N ARG A 99 -19.22 -26.01 -3.64
CA ARG A 99 -18.73 -26.66 -2.41
C ARG A 99 -19.80 -27.43 -1.64
N GLY A 100 -21.09 -27.15 -1.88
CA GLY A 100 -22.18 -27.79 -1.15
C GLY A 100 -22.46 -27.23 0.24
N CYS A 101 -21.89 -26.08 0.56
CA CYS A 101 -22.10 -25.36 1.82
C CYS A 101 -22.76 -23.99 1.59
N GLY A 102 -23.66 -23.91 0.60
CA GLY A 102 -24.30 -22.67 0.20
C GLY A 102 -25.20 -22.80 -1.03
N TYR A 103 -25.82 -21.68 -1.39
CA TYR A 103 -26.69 -21.54 -2.57
C TYR A 103 -26.30 -20.32 -3.40
N HIS A 104 -26.36 -20.45 -4.73
CA HIS A 104 -26.48 -19.29 -5.61
C HIS A 104 -27.95 -19.15 -6.00
N LEU A 105 -28.46 -17.93 -5.95
CA LEU A 105 -29.81 -17.62 -6.38
C LEU A 105 -29.86 -16.35 -7.22
N VAL A 106 -30.82 -16.29 -8.13
CA VAL A 106 -31.08 -15.15 -9.00
C VAL A 106 -32.53 -14.75 -8.81
N PHE A 107 -32.78 -13.46 -8.61
CA PHE A 107 -34.12 -12.93 -8.40
C PHE A 107 -34.35 -11.64 -9.18
N THR A 108 -35.63 -11.27 -9.35
CA THR A 108 -36.03 -10.09 -10.10
C THR A 108 -35.54 -8.80 -9.43
N ARG A 109 -34.88 -7.94 -10.22
CA ARG A 109 -34.38 -6.65 -9.77
C ARG A 109 -35.54 -5.72 -9.45
N ARG A 110 -35.50 -5.09 -8.28
CA ARG A 110 -36.33 -3.92 -7.94
C ARG A 110 -35.64 -2.67 -8.50
N PRO A 111 -36.19 -2.00 -9.53
CA PRO A 111 -35.47 -0.96 -10.29
C PRO A 111 -35.22 0.32 -9.49
N HIS A 112 -36.02 0.58 -8.44
CA HIS A 112 -35.86 1.73 -7.55
C HIS A 112 -34.83 1.51 -6.44
N MET A 113 -34.22 0.33 -6.37
CA MET A 113 -33.21 -0.04 -5.37
C MET A 113 -31.85 -0.23 -6.05
N SER A 114 -30.79 0.20 -5.38
CA SER A 114 -29.40 -0.12 -5.74
C SER A 114 -29.12 -1.62 -5.65
N GLN A 115 -27.96 -2.06 -6.15
CA GLN A 115 -27.52 -3.45 -6.03
C GLN A 115 -27.47 -3.92 -4.57
N VAL A 116 -26.93 -3.08 -3.68
CA VAL A 116 -26.82 -3.36 -2.25
C VAL A 116 -28.19 -3.43 -1.60
N GLU A 117 -29.09 -2.49 -1.90
CA GLU A 117 -30.44 -2.48 -1.33
C GLU A 117 -31.27 -3.70 -1.77
N ASN A 118 -31.14 -4.13 -3.04
CA ASN A 118 -31.78 -5.36 -3.50
C ASN A 118 -31.29 -6.59 -2.71
N LEU A 119 -29.98 -6.70 -2.49
CA LEU A 119 -29.38 -7.81 -1.74
C LEU A 119 -29.74 -7.77 -0.26
N GLN A 120 -29.77 -6.60 0.37
CA GLN A 120 -30.20 -6.44 1.77
C GLN A 120 -31.68 -6.81 1.93
N TRP A 121 -32.53 -6.38 1.00
CA TRP A 121 -33.94 -6.74 1.00
C TRP A 121 -34.14 -8.25 0.86
N ALA A 122 -33.46 -8.90 -0.09
CA ALA A 122 -33.53 -10.35 -0.28
C ALA A 122 -32.99 -11.11 0.94
N ALA A 123 -31.86 -10.68 1.51
CA ALA A 123 -31.28 -11.29 2.72
C ALA A 123 -32.23 -11.18 3.92
N GLN A 124 -32.84 -10.00 4.13
CA GLN A 124 -33.85 -9.80 5.16
C GLN A 124 -35.09 -10.68 4.94
N LEU A 125 -35.57 -10.76 3.70
CA LEU A 125 -36.72 -11.58 3.34
C LEU A 125 -36.43 -13.07 3.64
N LEU A 126 -35.24 -13.53 3.32
CA LEU A 126 -34.82 -14.91 3.51
C LEU A 126 -34.28 -15.20 4.92
N GLY A 127 -34.13 -14.20 5.78
CA GLY A 127 -33.56 -14.37 7.13
C GLY A 127 -32.16 -14.98 7.09
N VAL A 128 -31.33 -14.54 6.14
CA VAL A 128 -29.92 -14.93 5.98
C VAL A 128 -29.03 -13.69 6.07
N ASP A 129 -27.74 -13.89 6.34
CA ASP A 129 -26.79 -12.79 6.42
C ASP A 129 -26.55 -12.15 5.04
N TYR A 130 -26.45 -10.82 5.04
CA TYR A 130 -26.12 -10.04 3.85
C TYR A 130 -24.59 -10.01 3.64
N ASP A 131 -24.14 -10.41 2.44
CA ASP A 131 -22.72 -10.27 2.05
C ASP A 131 -22.37 -8.81 1.76
N ALA A 132 -21.73 -8.16 2.74
CA ALA A 132 -21.30 -6.77 2.65
C ALA A 132 -20.27 -6.48 1.54
N GLN A 133 -19.64 -7.51 0.94
CA GLN A 133 -18.70 -7.35 -0.16
C GLN A 133 -19.39 -7.30 -1.54
N ALA A 134 -20.67 -7.67 -1.63
CA ALA A 134 -21.45 -7.74 -2.87
C ALA A 134 -21.97 -6.37 -3.36
N LYS A 135 -21.09 -5.37 -3.46
CA LYS A 135 -21.49 -3.97 -3.76
C LYS A 135 -21.64 -3.63 -5.25
N ASP A 136 -21.03 -4.41 -6.14
CA ASP A 136 -20.98 -4.14 -7.59
C ASP A 136 -21.83 -5.13 -8.39
N ILE A 137 -22.45 -4.65 -9.49
CA ILE A 137 -23.26 -5.45 -10.41
C ILE A 137 -22.41 -6.41 -11.27
N THR A 138 -21.09 -6.27 -11.28
CA THR A 138 -20.20 -7.10 -12.10
C THR A 138 -19.78 -8.43 -11.45
N ARG A 139 -20.34 -8.80 -10.29
CA ARG A 139 -20.04 -10.07 -9.59
C ARG A 139 -20.34 -11.29 -10.47
N VAL A 140 -19.38 -12.21 -10.52
CA VAL A 140 -19.43 -13.44 -11.32
C VAL A 140 -19.66 -14.64 -10.40
N PHE A 141 -20.51 -15.55 -10.84
CA PHE A 141 -20.87 -16.80 -10.19
C PHE A 141 -20.25 -17.97 -10.94
N PHE A 142 -19.56 -18.84 -10.19
CA PHE A 142 -19.07 -20.11 -10.71
C PHE A 142 -20.24 -21.09 -10.73
N THR A 143 -20.87 -21.16 -11.89
CA THR A 143 -22.11 -21.89 -12.11
C THR A 143 -21.87 -23.39 -12.00
N THR A 144 -22.76 -24.11 -11.31
CA THR A 144 -22.63 -25.56 -11.09
C THR A 144 -23.26 -26.38 -12.23
N GLY A 145 -23.12 -27.70 -12.14
CA GLY A 145 -23.71 -28.63 -13.11
C GLY A 145 -25.23 -28.70 -13.03
N THR A 146 -25.85 -29.35 -14.01
CA THR A 146 -27.32 -29.48 -14.09
C THR A 146 -27.95 -30.21 -12.89
N GLU A 147 -27.21 -31.09 -12.22
CA GLU A 147 -27.69 -31.83 -11.05
C GLU A 147 -27.86 -30.95 -9.79
N GLN A 148 -27.09 -29.87 -9.70
CA GLN A 148 -27.14 -28.93 -8.57
C GLN A 148 -28.17 -27.80 -8.80
N LEU A 149 -28.79 -27.75 -9.98
CA LEU A 149 -29.84 -26.79 -10.29
C LEU A 149 -31.17 -27.24 -9.65
N ILE A 150 -31.62 -26.47 -8.66
CA ILE A 150 -32.85 -26.76 -7.91
C ILE A 150 -34.07 -26.11 -8.57
N TYR A 151 -33.91 -24.88 -9.07
CA TYR A 151 -35.00 -24.12 -9.69
C TYR A 151 -34.47 -23.28 -10.86
N LEU A 152 -35.27 -23.17 -11.92
CA LEU A 152 -34.97 -22.34 -13.08
C LEU A 152 -36.26 -21.86 -13.77
N ASP A 153 -36.41 -20.55 -13.84
CA ASP A 153 -37.43 -19.82 -14.59
C ASP A 153 -36.79 -19.21 -15.85
N ASP A 154 -37.54 -19.17 -16.96
CA ASP A 154 -37.03 -18.65 -18.23
C ASP A 154 -36.92 -17.11 -18.25
N ALA A 155 -37.53 -16.42 -17.28
CA ALA A 155 -37.43 -14.97 -17.12
C ALA A 155 -35.97 -14.47 -16.97
N ILE A 156 -35.03 -15.32 -16.51
CA ILE A 156 -33.62 -14.94 -16.40
C ILE A 156 -32.93 -14.69 -17.76
N PHE A 157 -33.55 -15.13 -18.85
CA PHE A 157 -33.03 -14.98 -20.21
C PHE A 157 -33.58 -13.74 -20.94
N GLU A 158 -34.52 -13.03 -20.31
CA GLU A 158 -35.12 -11.83 -20.88
C GLU A 158 -34.17 -10.62 -20.76
N LEU A 159 -33.89 -9.98 -21.88
CA LEU A 159 -33.08 -8.77 -21.91
C LEU A 159 -33.93 -7.53 -21.60
N PRO A 160 -33.39 -6.54 -20.86
CA PRO A 160 -34.08 -5.28 -20.61
C PRO A 160 -34.45 -4.57 -21.93
N SER A 161 -35.70 -4.14 -22.05
CA SER A 161 -36.18 -3.31 -23.16
C SER A 161 -35.44 -1.97 -23.19
N SER A 162 -35.13 -1.47 -24.39
CA SER A 162 -34.33 -0.25 -24.63
C SER A 162 -34.87 1.05 -24.00
N GLU A 163 -36.06 1.04 -23.39
CA GLU A 163 -36.73 2.19 -22.79
C GLU A 163 -36.52 2.32 -21.27
N SER A 164 -35.94 1.33 -20.57
CA SER A 164 -35.66 1.41 -19.13
C SER A 164 -34.21 1.81 -18.79
N CYS A 165 -33.39 2.08 -19.81
CA CYS A 165 -32.00 2.50 -19.67
C CYS A 165 -31.90 4.03 -19.53
N ASP A 166 -32.52 4.64 -18.53
CA ASP A 166 -32.31 6.06 -18.25
C ASP A 166 -32.28 6.36 -16.73
N LYS A 167 -31.12 6.88 -16.29
CA LYS A 167 -30.87 7.70 -15.09
C LYS A 167 -31.20 7.12 -13.70
N GLY A 168 -30.43 6.13 -13.27
CA GLY A 168 -30.01 6.07 -11.86
C GLY A 168 -29.02 7.20 -11.60
N GLN A 169 -29.33 8.11 -10.68
CA GLN A 169 -28.68 9.40 -10.46
C GLN A 169 -27.14 9.34 -10.39
N GLY A 170 -26.51 10.38 -10.94
CA GLY A 170 -25.07 10.62 -10.93
C GLY A 170 -24.47 10.87 -9.54
N PRO A 171 -23.18 11.27 -9.48
CA PRO A 171 -22.29 11.01 -8.36
C PRO A 171 -22.66 11.82 -7.12
N VAL A 172 -22.76 11.17 -5.96
CA VAL A 172 -22.83 11.86 -4.68
C VAL A 172 -21.41 11.99 -4.13
N THR A 173 -20.79 13.13 -4.40
CA THR A 173 -19.64 13.64 -3.65
C THR A 173 -20.09 14.55 -2.51
N PHE A 174 -19.35 14.44 -1.41
CA PHE A 174 -19.14 15.42 -0.34
C PHE A 174 -20.00 15.33 0.94
N CYS A 175 -19.26 15.20 2.04
CA CYS A 175 -19.65 15.30 3.44
C CYS A 175 -20.35 16.62 3.77
N ASP A 176 -21.44 16.57 4.55
CA ASP A 176 -21.74 17.47 5.67
C ASP A 176 -23.23 17.40 6.02
N ARG A 177 -23.55 16.64 7.08
CA ARG A 177 -24.60 16.97 8.05
C ARG A 177 -24.70 15.90 9.14
N TYR A 178 -24.00 16.13 10.24
CA TYR A 178 -24.47 15.71 11.57
C TYR A 178 -24.54 16.96 12.45
N GLN A 179 -25.59 17.75 12.24
CA GLN A 179 -26.13 18.60 13.29
C GLN A 179 -27.34 17.88 13.85
N SER A 180 -27.19 17.28 15.02
CA SER A 180 -28.31 16.82 15.83
C SER A 180 -29.00 18.03 16.47
N PRO A 181 -30.33 18.20 16.35
CA PRO A 181 -31.06 19.10 17.21
C PRO A 181 -31.39 18.38 18.52
N VAL A 182 -30.92 18.99 19.60
CA VAL A 182 -31.43 18.81 20.97
C VAL A 182 -32.93 19.15 20.98
N THR A 183 -33.74 18.29 21.61
CA THR A 183 -34.98 18.73 22.26
C THR A 183 -35.15 17.96 23.58
N LYS A 184 -35.04 18.72 24.67
CA LYS A 184 -35.51 18.36 26.02
C LYS A 184 -36.93 18.91 26.19
N THR A 185 -37.78 18.13 26.86
CA THR A 185 -38.71 18.45 27.98
C THR A 185 -39.73 17.31 28.08
N ASP A 186 -40.30 16.90 29.20
CA ASP A 186 -39.98 16.94 30.64
C ASP A 186 -40.95 15.94 31.31
N SER A 187 -40.56 15.39 32.48
CA SER A 187 -41.41 14.97 33.63
C SER A 187 -42.44 13.82 33.56
N VAL A 188 -42.77 13.04 34.61
CA VAL A 188 -42.12 12.40 35.78
C VAL A 188 -43.05 11.18 36.11
N ASP A 189 -42.50 10.16 36.79
CA ASP A 189 -43.14 9.20 37.72
C ASP A 189 -43.95 7.99 37.20
N ASN A 190 -43.35 6.79 37.31
CA ASN A 190 -43.67 5.89 38.43
C ASN A 190 -42.71 4.69 38.51
N PHE A 191 -42.21 4.43 39.72
CA PHE A 191 -41.48 3.23 40.13
C PHE A 191 -42.40 1.99 40.11
N GLN A 192 -41.91 0.86 39.61
CA GLN A 192 -42.02 -0.43 40.29
C GLN A 192 -41.05 -1.49 39.75
N GLU A 193 -40.69 -2.39 40.65
CA GLU A 193 -39.48 -3.21 40.71
C GLU A 193 -39.31 -4.31 39.64
N GLY A 194 -38.04 -4.64 39.39
CA GLY A 194 -37.61 -6.03 39.26
C GLY A 194 -37.52 -6.60 37.85
N LYS A 195 -36.45 -6.29 37.12
CA LYS A 195 -35.87 -7.19 36.09
C LYS A 195 -34.38 -6.87 35.90
N ILE A 196 -33.54 -7.81 36.32
CA ILE A 196 -32.11 -7.85 35.98
C ILE A 196 -32.03 -8.00 34.45
N LEU A 197 -31.67 -6.93 33.75
CA LEU A 197 -31.29 -6.98 32.34
C LEU A 197 -29.94 -7.71 32.24
N LYS A 198 -29.96 -8.97 31.80
CA LYS A 198 -28.78 -9.61 31.19
C LYS A 198 -28.41 -8.77 29.96
N SER A 199 -27.31 -8.03 30.04
CA SER A 199 -26.72 -7.35 28.89
C SER A 199 -26.15 -8.38 27.92
N CYS A 200 -26.83 -8.64 26.81
CA CYS A 200 -26.24 -9.29 25.65
C CYS A 200 -25.41 -8.24 24.90
N ILE A 201 -24.11 -8.16 25.22
CA ILE A 201 -23.12 -7.44 24.42
C ILE A 201 -22.78 -8.35 23.22
N PRO A 202 -22.88 -7.89 21.96
CA PRO A 202 -22.40 -8.67 20.82
C PRO A 202 -20.92 -8.98 20.98
N LEU A 203 -20.54 -10.25 20.82
CA LEU A 203 -19.15 -10.70 20.96
C LEU A 203 -18.26 -9.97 19.95
N GLN A 204 -17.28 -9.22 20.45
CA GLN A 204 -16.41 -8.37 19.64
C GLN A 204 -15.57 -9.25 18.67
N LYS A 205 -15.73 -9.07 17.35
CA LYS A 205 -15.01 -9.86 16.31
C LYS A 205 -13.59 -9.34 16.03
N ASP A 206 -13.27 -8.17 16.55
CA ASP A 206 -11.98 -7.51 16.39
C ASP A 206 -11.56 -6.82 17.69
N TYR A 207 -10.28 -6.50 17.80
CA TYR A 207 -9.73 -5.67 18.86
C TYR A 207 -9.11 -4.43 18.22
N ASN A 208 -9.73 -3.26 18.45
CA ASN A 208 -9.33 -1.98 17.85
C ASN A 208 -9.16 -2.07 16.33
N GLY A 209 -10.11 -2.72 15.63
CA GLY A 209 -10.06 -2.89 14.18
C GLY A 209 -9.11 -3.97 13.66
N MET A 210 -8.40 -4.70 14.56
CA MET A 210 -7.61 -5.88 14.21
C MET A 210 -8.40 -7.15 14.45
N ALA A 211 -8.63 -7.95 13.41
CA ALA A 211 -9.30 -9.24 13.54
C ALA A 211 -8.53 -10.18 14.49
N PHE A 212 -9.23 -10.90 15.36
CA PHE A 212 -8.59 -11.85 16.28
C PHE A 212 -7.82 -12.95 15.55
N SER A 213 -8.27 -13.35 14.34
CA SER A 213 -7.55 -14.27 13.46
C SER A 213 -6.16 -13.76 13.10
N ASP A 214 -6.02 -12.47 12.78
CA ASP A 214 -4.75 -11.83 12.44
C ASP A 214 -3.83 -11.76 13.67
N ILE A 215 -4.41 -11.46 14.85
CA ILE A 215 -3.69 -11.44 16.13
C ILE A 215 -3.12 -12.84 16.44
N ILE A 216 -3.90 -13.89 16.24
CA ILE A 216 -3.49 -15.28 16.53
C ILE A 216 -2.46 -15.77 15.52
N ALA A 217 -2.69 -15.52 14.23
CA ALA A 217 -1.72 -15.85 13.19
C ALA A 217 -0.37 -15.16 13.47
N LYS A 218 -0.40 -13.87 13.83
CA LYS A 218 0.81 -13.11 14.15
C LYS A 218 1.46 -13.57 15.47
N TYR A 219 0.67 -14.01 16.46
CA TYR A 219 1.19 -14.62 17.67
C TYR A 219 2.01 -15.88 17.35
N TRP A 220 1.48 -16.78 16.51
CA TRP A 220 2.21 -17.98 16.12
C TRP A 220 3.43 -17.69 15.27
N GLU A 221 3.35 -16.71 14.35
CA GLU A 221 4.51 -16.25 13.59
C GLU A 221 5.67 -15.84 14.51
N LEU A 222 5.39 -15.04 15.56
CA LEU A 222 6.41 -14.50 16.45
C LEU A 222 6.91 -15.50 17.51
N PHE A 223 6.03 -16.33 18.06
CA PHE A 223 6.34 -17.15 19.24
C PHE A 223 6.37 -18.65 18.98
N ASN A 224 5.99 -19.10 17.78
CA ASN A 224 6.07 -20.51 17.40
C ASN A 224 6.54 -20.73 15.94
N GLY A 225 7.25 -19.75 15.36
CA GLY A 225 7.79 -19.85 14.00
C GLY A 225 6.73 -20.06 12.92
N GLY A 226 5.50 -19.56 13.16
CA GLY A 226 4.34 -19.71 12.27
C GLY A 226 3.65 -21.07 12.34
N LYS A 227 4.12 -22.00 13.20
CA LYS A 227 3.53 -23.32 13.34
C LYS A 227 2.33 -23.28 14.30
N LEU A 228 1.31 -24.06 13.97
CA LEU A 228 0.16 -24.26 14.87
C LEU A 228 0.47 -25.33 15.92
N PRO A 229 -0.20 -25.30 17.09
CA PRO A 229 -0.06 -26.34 18.10
C PRO A 229 -0.43 -27.74 17.58
N VAL A 230 0.26 -28.77 18.08
CA VAL A 230 0.10 -30.18 17.70
C VAL A 230 -0.06 -31.06 18.95
N VAL A 231 -0.40 -32.34 18.79
CA VAL A 231 -0.73 -33.25 19.91
C VAL A 231 0.30 -33.23 21.06
N GLY A 232 1.59 -33.05 20.77
CA GLY A 232 2.65 -33.01 21.78
C GLY A 232 2.73 -31.73 22.63
N ASP A 233 2.22 -30.59 22.15
CA ASP A 233 2.35 -29.28 22.79
C ASP A 233 1.04 -28.46 22.85
N ARG A 234 -0.06 -28.98 22.28
CA ARG A 234 -1.37 -28.31 22.18
C ARG A 234 -1.88 -27.76 23.50
N ASN A 235 -1.70 -28.49 24.59
CA ASN A 235 -2.15 -28.07 25.92
C ASN A 235 -1.39 -26.82 26.38
N ALA A 236 -0.06 -26.86 26.30
CA ALA A 236 0.81 -25.77 26.76
C ALA A 236 0.66 -24.52 25.88
N LEU A 237 0.68 -24.70 24.56
CA LEU A 237 0.59 -23.57 23.61
C LEU A 237 -0.79 -22.91 23.63
N THR A 238 -1.87 -23.70 23.71
CA THR A 238 -3.23 -23.13 23.82
C THR A 238 -3.41 -22.37 25.12
N PHE A 239 -2.88 -22.91 26.23
CA PHE A 239 -2.86 -22.20 27.51
C PHE A 239 -2.12 -20.86 27.40
N GLU A 240 -0.90 -20.85 26.85
CA GLU A 240 -0.12 -19.62 26.67
C GLU A 240 -0.82 -18.58 25.79
N LEU A 241 -1.47 -19.02 24.70
CA LEU A 241 -2.27 -18.16 23.83
C LEU A 241 -3.46 -17.56 24.60
N ALA A 242 -4.20 -18.38 25.35
CA ALA A 242 -5.35 -17.94 26.14
C ALA A 242 -4.95 -16.96 27.25
N VAL A 243 -3.85 -17.22 27.96
CA VAL A 243 -3.24 -16.30 28.93
C VAL A 243 -2.86 -14.97 28.28
N THR A 244 -2.41 -15.01 27.03
CA THR A 244 -2.03 -13.81 26.27
C THR A 244 -3.26 -12.99 25.88
N LEU A 245 -4.33 -13.63 25.39
CA LEU A 245 -5.49 -12.96 24.79
C LEU A 245 -6.58 -12.57 25.79
N ARG A 246 -6.66 -13.19 26.97
CA ARG A 246 -7.73 -12.94 27.96
C ARG A 246 -7.92 -11.46 28.30
N SER A 247 -6.84 -10.66 28.28
CA SER A 247 -6.91 -9.23 28.58
C SER A 247 -7.65 -8.40 27.53
N ILE A 248 -7.72 -8.88 26.29
CA ILE A 248 -8.45 -8.22 25.18
C ILE A 248 -9.76 -8.94 24.83
N CYS A 249 -10.08 -10.02 25.56
CA CYS A 249 -11.32 -10.79 25.43
C CYS A 249 -12.23 -10.62 26.67
N GLY A 250 -12.05 -9.52 27.42
CA GLY A 250 -12.85 -9.21 28.60
C GLY A 250 -12.73 -10.21 29.76
N TYR A 251 -11.69 -11.06 29.78
CA TYR A 251 -11.55 -12.16 30.75
C TYR A 251 -12.77 -13.10 30.80
N SER A 252 -13.45 -13.30 29.68
CA SER A 252 -14.61 -14.19 29.55
C SER A 252 -14.22 -15.53 28.93
N LEU A 253 -14.76 -16.62 29.48
CA LEU A 253 -14.62 -17.95 28.89
C LEU A 253 -15.30 -18.02 27.53
N GLU A 254 -16.51 -17.47 27.40
CA GLU A 254 -17.23 -17.37 26.13
C GLU A 254 -16.45 -16.55 25.10
N GLY A 255 -15.81 -15.46 25.53
CA GLY A 255 -14.94 -14.64 24.68
C GLY A 255 -13.73 -15.41 24.17
N LEU A 256 -13.04 -16.15 25.05
CA LEU A 256 -11.90 -16.98 24.66
C LEU A 256 -12.30 -18.15 23.75
N GLN A 257 -13.43 -18.80 24.02
CA GLN A 257 -13.92 -19.91 23.20
C GLN A 257 -14.22 -19.49 21.76
N ALA A 258 -14.72 -18.27 21.56
CA ALA A 258 -15.05 -17.79 20.22
C ALA A 258 -13.82 -17.38 19.40
N ILE A 259 -12.72 -17.02 20.06
CA ILE A 259 -11.54 -16.46 19.38
C ILE A 259 -10.35 -17.42 19.35
N VAL A 260 -10.13 -18.25 20.37
CA VAL A 260 -9.00 -19.18 20.45
C VAL A 260 -9.35 -20.47 19.69
N PRO A 261 -8.65 -20.86 18.62
CA PRO A 261 -8.95 -22.09 17.90
C PRO A 261 -8.85 -23.33 18.79
N ASN A 262 -9.73 -24.31 18.54
CA ASN A 262 -9.66 -25.60 19.21
C ASN A 262 -8.65 -26.52 18.48
N TYR A 263 -7.42 -26.58 18.98
CA TYR A 263 -6.35 -27.41 18.42
C TYR A 263 -6.46 -28.91 18.78
N TRP A 264 -7.54 -29.32 19.44
CA TRP A 264 -7.88 -30.73 19.61
C TRP A 264 -8.82 -31.23 18.51
N ALA A 265 -9.43 -30.32 17.74
CA ALA A 265 -10.23 -30.70 16.59
C ALA A 265 -9.34 -31.34 15.51
N ALA A 266 -9.83 -32.41 14.90
CA ALA A 266 -9.24 -33.02 13.73
C ALA A 266 -9.27 -32.04 12.54
N PRO A 267 -8.45 -32.26 11.49
CA PRO A 267 -8.40 -31.38 10.32
C PRO A 267 -9.75 -31.18 9.60
N ASP A 268 -10.70 -32.10 9.80
CA ASP A 268 -12.07 -32.04 9.29
C ASP A 268 -13.04 -31.26 10.20
N GLY A 269 -12.54 -30.69 11.31
CA GLY A 269 -13.31 -29.93 12.29
C GLY A 269 -14.02 -30.79 13.34
N THR A 270 -13.93 -32.12 13.27
CA THR A 270 -14.53 -33.01 14.26
C THR A 270 -13.73 -32.99 15.56
N CYS A 271 -14.41 -33.04 16.70
CA CYS A 271 -13.77 -33.02 18.02
C CYS A 271 -14.53 -33.96 18.94
N THR A 272 -13.82 -34.86 19.63
CA THR A 272 -14.46 -35.74 20.61
C THR A 272 -14.90 -34.93 21.84
N ASP A 273 -15.86 -35.45 22.60
CA ASP A 273 -16.30 -34.79 23.85
C ASP A 273 -15.16 -34.67 24.88
N ALA A 274 -14.26 -35.67 24.90
CA ALA A 274 -13.08 -35.66 25.74
C ALA A 274 -12.10 -34.53 25.33
N ASP A 275 -11.80 -34.44 24.04
CA ASP A 275 -10.95 -33.38 23.46
C ASP A 275 -11.55 -31.98 23.69
N ARG A 276 -12.87 -31.82 23.52
CA ARG A 276 -13.58 -30.57 23.78
C ARG A 276 -13.49 -30.20 25.26
N THR A 277 -13.63 -31.16 26.16
CA THR A 277 -13.50 -30.95 27.60
C THR A 277 -12.08 -30.51 27.97
N GLU A 278 -11.04 -31.12 27.39
CA GLU A 278 -9.64 -30.71 27.61
C GLU A 278 -9.36 -29.29 27.12
N TYR A 279 -9.85 -28.93 25.93
CA TYR A 279 -9.75 -27.57 25.40
C TYR A 279 -10.42 -26.55 26.33
N LEU A 280 -11.66 -26.83 26.77
CA LEU A 280 -12.39 -25.96 27.70
C LEU A 280 -11.67 -25.80 29.04
N HIS A 281 -11.20 -26.90 29.63
CA HIS A 281 -10.43 -26.88 30.87
C HIS A 281 -9.13 -26.06 30.74
N THR A 282 -8.49 -26.12 29.57
CA THR A 282 -7.29 -25.31 29.27
C THR A 282 -7.61 -23.82 29.30
N LEU A 283 -8.72 -23.38 28.69
CA LEU A 283 -9.16 -21.98 28.72
C LEU A 283 -9.55 -21.53 30.14
N GLU A 284 -10.26 -22.37 30.89
CA GLU A 284 -10.63 -22.07 32.27
C GLU A 284 -9.41 -21.91 33.18
N ASN A 285 -8.40 -22.75 33.01
CA ASN A 285 -7.16 -22.61 33.75
C ASN A 285 -6.42 -21.32 33.38
N ALA A 286 -6.41 -20.94 32.10
CA ALA A 286 -5.85 -19.67 31.66
C ALA A 286 -6.58 -18.46 32.26
N LEU A 287 -7.86 -18.56 32.63
CA LEU A 287 -8.61 -17.50 33.31
C LEU A 287 -8.33 -17.39 34.81
N LYS A 288 -7.92 -18.50 35.46
CA LYS A 288 -7.58 -18.54 36.89
C LYS A 288 -6.25 -17.87 37.22
N GLU A 289 -5.39 -17.73 36.22
CA GLU A 289 -4.11 -17.04 36.36
C GLU A 289 -4.27 -15.56 36.77
N PRO A 290 -3.33 -15.00 37.55
CA PRO A 290 -3.44 -13.64 38.08
C PRO A 290 -3.66 -12.58 36.99
N ARG A 291 -4.57 -11.65 37.24
CA ARG A 291 -4.77 -10.49 36.38
C ARG A 291 -3.55 -9.57 36.49
N ARG A 292 -2.85 -9.44 35.38
CA ARG A 292 -1.75 -8.49 35.18
C ARG A 292 -2.15 -7.55 34.04
N GLY A 293 -1.43 -6.44 33.88
CA GLY A 293 -1.61 -5.59 32.69
C GLY A 293 -1.36 -6.39 31.40
N MET A 294 -1.57 -5.74 30.25
CA MET A 294 -1.42 -6.38 28.94
C MET A 294 -0.08 -7.15 28.81
N PRO A 295 -0.12 -8.47 28.51
CA PRO A 295 1.08 -9.29 28.38
C PRO A 295 2.09 -8.74 27.37
N LEU A 296 3.38 -8.88 27.64
CA LEU A 296 4.45 -8.39 26.74
C LEU A 296 4.33 -8.99 25.33
N ARG A 297 4.05 -10.31 25.25
CA ARG A 297 3.82 -10.99 23.97
C ARG A 297 2.66 -10.37 23.20
N LEU A 298 1.56 -10.03 23.87
CA LEU A 298 0.43 -9.38 23.21
C LEU A 298 0.79 -7.99 22.69
N LYS A 299 1.52 -7.19 23.49
CA LYS A 299 2.03 -5.88 23.04
C LYS A 299 2.90 -6.02 21.78
N GLN A 300 3.78 -7.02 21.74
CA GLN A 300 4.62 -7.31 20.57
C GLN A 300 3.80 -7.70 19.33
N VAL A 301 2.77 -8.54 19.50
CA VAL A 301 1.86 -8.91 18.39
C VAL A 301 1.12 -7.70 17.84
N LEU A 302 0.48 -6.92 18.72
CA LEU A 302 -0.31 -5.76 18.33
C LEU A 302 0.57 -4.70 17.67
N GLN A 303 1.78 -4.47 18.18
CA GLN A 303 2.76 -3.57 17.58
C GLN A 303 3.15 -4.06 16.18
N ALA A 304 3.47 -5.35 16.04
CA ALA A 304 3.83 -5.91 14.74
C ALA A 304 2.67 -5.85 13.73
N LEU A 305 1.43 -6.07 14.15
CA LEU A 305 0.26 -5.92 13.27
C LEU A 305 0.05 -4.48 12.81
N LYS A 306 0.21 -3.51 13.70
CA LYS A 306 0.16 -2.08 13.35
C LYS A 306 1.25 -1.72 12.34
N GLU A 307 2.48 -2.21 12.54
CA GLU A 307 3.59 -2.02 11.59
C GLU A 307 3.29 -2.63 10.21
N GLN A 308 2.43 -3.65 10.13
CA GLN A 308 2.03 -4.27 8.87
C GLN A 308 0.90 -3.57 8.13
N GLN A 309 0.12 -2.71 8.79
CA GLN A 309 -1.02 -2.03 8.17
C GLN A 309 -0.61 -1.15 6.99
N GLY A 310 0.49 -0.39 7.11
CA GLY A 310 1.02 0.42 6.01
C GLY A 310 1.52 -0.39 4.81
N VAL A 311 1.98 -1.62 5.02
CA VAL A 311 2.38 -2.53 3.94
C VAL A 311 1.15 -3.14 3.26
N LYS A 312 0.12 -3.51 4.04
CA LYS A 312 -1.19 -3.96 3.54
C LYS A 312 -1.87 -2.88 2.68
N ALA A 313 -1.72 -1.61 3.07
CA ALA A 313 -2.22 -0.45 2.33
C ALA A 313 -1.69 -0.36 0.89
N CYS A 314 -0.52 -0.95 0.61
CA CYS A 314 0.10 -0.93 -0.71
C CYS A 314 -0.35 -2.09 -1.62
N GLY A 315 -1.33 -2.90 -1.21
CA GLY A 315 -1.81 -4.06 -1.98
C GLY A 315 -0.92 -5.31 -1.89
N GLY A 316 -0.02 -5.37 -0.91
CA GLY A 316 0.85 -6.51 -0.62
C GLY A 316 0.84 -6.90 0.87
N THR A 317 1.65 -7.87 1.26
CA THR A 317 1.94 -8.24 2.66
C THR A 317 3.42 -8.00 2.94
N VAL A 318 3.90 -8.20 4.17
CA VAL A 318 5.35 -8.08 4.47
C VAL A 318 6.20 -9.03 3.63
N SER A 319 5.67 -10.20 3.29
CA SER A 319 6.39 -11.23 2.53
C SER A 319 6.07 -11.22 1.04
N THR A 320 5.01 -10.54 0.60
CA THR A 320 4.49 -10.61 -0.77
C THR A 320 4.22 -9.22 -1.32
N PRO A 321 4.84 -8.81 -2.45
CA PRO A 321 4.60 -7.50 -3.02
C PRO A 321 3.25 -7.46 -3.76
N PRO A 322 2.73 -6.27 -4.07
CA PRO A 322 1.58 -6.16 -4.97
C PRO A 322 1.87 -6.85 -6.32
N PRO A 323 0.91 -7.63 -6.85
CA PRO A 323 1.16 -8.48 -8.02
C PRO A 323 1.41 -7.66 -9.28
N MET A 324 2.50 -7.97 -9.97
CA MET A 324 2.85 -7.34 -11.25
C MET A 324 1.77 -7.60 -12.32
N PRO A 325 1.37 -6.60 -13.14
CA PRO A 325 0.39 -6.78 -14.19
C PRO A 325 0.78 -7.90 -15.17
N LYS A 326 -0.18 -8.74 -15.54
CA LYS A 326 0.03 -9.83 -16.50
C LYS A 326 0.41 -9.33 -17.90
N ARG A 327 -0.07 -8.15 -18.28
CA ARG A 327 0.25 -7.47 -19.54
C ARG A 327 1.06 -6.22 -19.23
N LEU A 328 2.28 -6.18 -19.75
CA LEU A 328 3.21 -5.08 -19.55
C LEU A 328 3.29 -4.22 -20.82
N PRO A 329 3.52 -2.91 -20.70
CA PRO A 329 3.84 -2.05 -21.83
C PRO A 329 4.94 -2.69 -22.70
N PRO A 330 4.83 -2.65 -24.04
CA PRO A 330 5.78 -3.31 -24.94
C PRO A 330 7.26 -3.10 -24.60
N LEU A 331 7.68 -1.86 -24.28
CA LEU A 331 9.04 -1.56 -23.84
C LEU A 331 9.42 -2.30 -22.54
N ILE A 332 8.57 -2.27 -21.52
CA ILE A 332 8.83 -2.95 -20.24
C ILE A 332 8.84 -4.47 -20.42
N LYS A 333 7.95 -5.00 -21.26
CA LYS A 333 7.93 -6.42 -21.62
C LYS A 333 9.25 -6.82 -22.28
N LEU A 334 9.77 -6.02 -23.21
CA LEU A 334 11.06 -6.23 -23.86
C LEU A 334 12.19 -6.25 -22.82
N LEU A 335 12.31 -5.20 -22.01
CA LEU A 335 13.41 -5.02 -21.06
C LEU A 335 13.44 -6.08 -19.93
N THR A 336 12.29 -6.69 -19.62
CA THR A 336 12.17 -7.73 -18.57
C THR A 336 12.10 -9.16 -19.12
N ARG A 337 12.13 -9.37 -20.45
CA ARG A 337 11.88 -10.69 -21.06
C ARG A 337 12.94 -11.74 -20.71
N ASN A 338 14.19 -11.28 -20.55
CA ASN A 338 15.38 -12.12 -20.37
C ASN A 338 15.75 -12.33 -18.89
N VAL A 339 14.89 -11.96 -17.95
CA VAL A 339 15.11 -12.24 -16.52
C VAL A 339 14.02 -13.15 -15.96
N PRO A 340 14.34 -14.05 -15.02
CA PRO A 340 13.33 -14.86 -14.34
C PRO A 340 12.29 -14.00 -13.63
N TRP A 341 11.12 -14.57 -13.37
CA TRP A 341 9.97 -13.80 -12.90
C TRP A 341 10.25 -12.99 -11.62
N TYR A 342 10.98 -13.56 -10.66
CA TYR A 342 11.35 -12.93 -9.39
C TYR A 342 12.10 -11.60 -9.55
N TYR A 343 12.81 -11.43 -10.67
CA TYR A 343 13.65 -10.25 -10.96
C TYR A 343 12.92 -9.18 -11.77
N LYS A 344 11.79 -9.53 -12.41
CA LYS A 344 11.07 -8.60 -13.30
C LYS A 344 10.63 -7.31 -12.61
N PRO A 345 10.12 -7.31 -11.35
CA PRO A 345 9.79 -6.07 -10.66
C PRO A 345 10.98 -5.14 -10.47
N ALA A 346 12.13 -5.70 -10.04
CA ALA A 346 13.36 -4.94 -9.85
C ALA A 346 13.87 -4.34 -11.16
N VAL A 347 13.91 -5.12 -12.23
CA VAL A 347 14.31 -4.64 -13.57
C VAL A 347 13.34 -3.58 -14.09
N ALA A 348 12.03 -3.80 -13.95
CA ALA A 348 11.02 -2.85 -14.42
C ALA A 348 11.10 -1.47 -13.75
N SER A 349 11.55 -1.41 -12.50
CA SER A 349 11.84 -0.13 -11.82
C SER A 349 13.22 0.43 -12.21
N ALA A 350 14.24 -0.41 -12.26
CA ALA A 350 15.64 0.01 -12.43
C ALA A 350 15.98 0.56 -13.83
N VAL A 351 15.19 0.29 -14.86
CA VAL A 351 15.46 0.80 -16.22
C VAL A 351 15.16 2.28 -16.40
N PHE A 352 14.31 2.88 -15.56
CA PHE A 352 13.85 4.26 -15.76
C PHE A 352 14.91 5.35 -15.59
N PRO A 353 15.84 5.28 -14.62
CA PRO A 353 16.98 6.19 -14.57
C PRO A 353 17.79 6.25 -15.88
N ALA A 354 18.00 5.10 -16.52
CA ALA A 354 18.70 5.01 -17.80
C ALA A 354 17.83 5.56 -18.95
N LEU A 355 16.56 5.14 -19.05
CA LEU A 355 15.62 5.67 -20.07
C LEU A 355 15.44 7.19 -19.96
N GLY A 356 15.35 7.71 -18.74
CA GLY A 356 15.24 9.15 -18.48
C GLY A 356 16.47 9.93 -18.90
N ALA A 357 17.66 9.30 -18.97
CA ALA A 357 18.89 9.97 -19.38
C ALA A 357 18.91 10.39 -20.86
N HIS A 358 18.01 9.83 -21.68
CA HIS A 358 17.81 10.20 -23.09
C HIS A 358 16.87 11.39 -23.28
N LEU A 359 16.02 11.70 -22.29
CA LEU A 359 15.06 12.80 -22.38
C LEU A 359 15.71 14.11 -21.94
N HIS A 360 16.33 14.80 -22.89
CA HIS A 360 17.04 16.06 -22.67
C HIS A 360 16.23 17.25 -23.22
N GLY A 361 16.13 18.34 -22.46
CA GLY A 361 15.28 19.49 -22.84
C GLY A 361 13.76 19.21 -22.82
N VAL A 362 13.33 18.11 -22.21
CA VAL A 362 11.94 17.68 -22.14
C VAL A 362 11.33 18.04 -20.79
N HIS A 363 10.14 18.66 -20.84
CA HIS A 363 9.35 19.00 -19.67
C HIS A 363 7.97 18.34 -19.76
N PHE A 364 7.44 17.91 -18.62
CA PHE A 364 6.12 17.29 -18.51
C PHE A 364 5.23 18.11 -17.58
N ARG A 365 4.03 18.46 -18.05
CA ARG A 365 3.05 19.20 -17.24
C ARG A 365 2.32 18.27 -16.27
N TYR A 366 2.54 18.43 -14.97
CA TYR A 366 1.82 17.68 -13.94
C TYR A 366 0.42 18.28 -13.65
N TRP A 367 -0.40 17.59 -12.87
CA TRP A 367 -1.81 17.97 -12.68
C TRP A 367 -2.01 19.28 -11.95
N ASP A 368 -1.03 19.69 -11.13
CA ASP A 368 -0.98 20.96 -10.38
C ASP A 368 -0.38 22.12 -11.20
N ASN A 369 -0.09 21.87 -12.48
CA ASN A 369 0.55 22.76 -13.43
C ASN A 369 2.03 23.04 -13.18
N VAL A 370 2.70 22.27 -12.32
CA VAL A 370 4.16 22.29 -12.20
C VAL A 370 4.76 21.46 -13.33
N ASP A 371 5.81 21.98 -13.96
CA ASP A 371 6.58 21.25 -14.96
C ASP A 371 7.66 20.41 -14.30
N HIS A 372 7.78 19.16 -14.72
CA HIS A 372 8.74 18.19 -14.21
C HIS A 372 9.56 17.59 -15.35
N GLU A 373 10.80 17.23 -15.06
CA GLU A 373 11.67 16.53 -16.00
C GLU A 373 11.79 15.03 -15.63
N ALA A 374 12.41 14.22 -16.50
CA ALA A 374 12.52 12.76 -16.38
C ALA A 374 13.55 12.29 -15.31
N THR A 375 13.41 12.82 -14.09
CA THR A 375 14.34 12.53 -12.99
C THR A 375 13.94 11.26 -12.23
N PHE A 376 14.83 10.27 -12.22
CA PHE A 376 14.65 9.01 -11.50
C PHE A 376 15.91 8.59 -10.74
N MET A 377 15.71 8.18 -9.48
CA MET A 377 16.76 7.68 -8.60
C MET A 377 16.30 6.36 -8.02
N ASN A 378 16.82 5.26 -8.54
CA ASN A 378 16.39 3.92 -8.16
C ASN A 378 17.30 3.32 -7.08
N LEU A 379 16.69 2.81 -6.01
CA LEU A 379 17.36 2.09 -4.93
C LEU A 379 16.86 0.62 -4.92
N LEU A 380 17.72 -0.31 -5.30
CA LEU A 380 17.46 -1.74 -5.23
C LEU A 380 17.92 -2.31 -3.88
N VAL A 381 16.97 -2.59 -3.00
CA VAL A 381 17.23 -3.19 -1.69
C VAL A 381 17.00 -4.70 -1.77
N GLY A 382 18.05 -5.49 -1.60
CA GLY A 382 17.95 -6.96 -1.68
C GLY A 382 18.98 -7.67 -0.83
N ARG A 383 18.66 -8.90 -0.41
CA ARG A 383 19.57 -9.76 0.37
C ARG A 383 20.92 -9.93 -0.37
N GLN A 384 21.97 -10.29 0.38
CA GLN A 384 23.24 -10.63 -0.25
C GLN A 384 23.03 -11.81 -1.20
N SER A 385 23.75 -11.80 -2.32
CA SER A 385 23.73 -12.86 -3.34
C SER A 385 22.37 -13.17 -3.99
N VAL A 386 21.31 -12.39 -3.73
CA VAL A 386 19.96 -12.64 -4.30
C VAL A 386 19.87 -12.43 -5.83
N GLY A 387 20.94 -11.95 -6.48
CA GLY A 387 20.98 -11.66 -7.92
C GLY A 387 20.66 -10.21 -8.30
N LYS A 388 21.03 -9.23 -7.46
CA LYS A 388 20.85 -7.78 -7.74
C LYS A 388 21.45 -7.33 -9.08
N GLY A 389 22.50 -8.00 -9.55
CA GLY A 389 23.15 -7.71 -10.84
C GLY A 389 22.28 -7.96 -12.09
N SER A 390 21.11 -8.61 -11.95
CA SER A 390 20.16 -8.85 -13.05
C SER A 390 19.67 -7.58 -13.75
N ILE A 391 19.74 -6.42 -13.09
CA ILE A 391 19.37 -5.12 -13.69
C ILE A 391 20.40 -4.58 -14.69
N LYS A 392 21.66 -5.03 -14.61
CA LYS A 392 22.78 -4.40 -15.34
C LYS A 392 22.66 -4.55 -16.85
N LYS A 393 22.38 -5.76 -17.35
CA LYS A 393 22.32 -6.01 -18.79
C LYS A 393 21.25 -5.19 -19.53
N PRO A 394 19.99 -5.11 -19.06
CA PRO A 394 19.01 -4.20 -19.64
C PRO A 394 19.47 -2.74 -19.68
N ILE A 395 20.11 -2.26 -18.59
CA ILE A 395 20.63 -0.88 -18.49
C ILE A 395 21.78 -0.64 -19.47
N GLU A 396 22.72 -1.59 -19.60
CA GLU A 396 23.84 -1.51 -20.55
C GLU A 396 23.34 -1.30 -21.99
N TYR A 397 22.28 -2.01 -22.39
CA TYR A 397 21.69 -1.87 -23.72
C TYR A 397 20.91 -0.57 -23.92
N ILE A 398 20.30 -0.01 -22.86
CA ILE A 398 19.66 1.31 -22.92
C ILE A 398 20.73 2.39 -23.14
N MET A 399 21.83 2.32 -22.38
CA MET A 399 22.87 3.36 -22.34
C MET A 399 23.94 3.23 -23.45
N GLU A 400 23.78 2.32 -24.41
CA GLU A 400 24.82 1.94 -25.38
C GLU A 400 25.32 3.14 -26.20
N ASP A 401 24.40 3.89 -26.80
CA ASP A 401 24.65 5.09 -27.60
C ASP A 401 25.31 6.22 -26.79
N ILE A 402 24.81 6.50 -25.58
CA ILE A 402 25.40 7.47 -24.64
C ILE A 402 26.83 7.05 -24.30
N ARG A 403 27.08 5.76 -24.07
CA ARG A 403 28.41 5.23 -23.77
C ARG A 403 29.38 5.41 -24.95
N GLN A 404 28.92 5.21 -26.19
CA GLN A 404 29.74 5.45 -27.38
C GLN A 404 30.06 6.94 -27.56
N HIS A 405 29.08 7.81 -27.35
CA HIS A 405 29.28 9.26 -27.38
C HIS A 405 30.28 9.73 -26.29
N ASP A 406 30.09 9.25 -25.06
CA ASP A 406 30.98 9.54 -23.93
C ASP A 406 32.42 9.10 -24.18
N LEU A 407 32.64 7.98 -24.88
CA LEU A 407 33.99 7.50 -25.22
C LEU A 407 34.74 8.52 -26.08
N LEU A 408 34.08 9.07 -27.10
CA LEU A 408 34.64 10.10 -27.97
C LEU A 408 34.91 11.40 -27.18
N SER A 409 33.96 11.82 -26.35
CA SER A 409 34.10 12.99 -25.47
C SER A 409 35.27 12.84 -24.49
N ARG A 410 35.47 11.64 -23.93
CA ARG A 410 36.60 11.31 -23.04
C ARG A 410 37.95 11.34 -23.75
N GLN A 411 38.02 10.82 -24.98
CA GLN A 411 39.23 10.88 -25.81
C GLN A 411 39.60 12.34 -26.11
N ARG A 412 38.63 13.16 -26.55
CA ARG A 412 38.84 14.59 -26.81
C ARG A 412 39.28 15.35 -25.57
N GLU A 413 38.69 15.06 -24.40
CA GLU A 413 39.11 15.67 -23.14
C GLU A 413 40.54 15.26 -22.76
N ALA A 414 40.92 13.99 -22.97
CA ALA A 414 42.26 13.50 -22.70
C ALA A 414 43.30 14.16 -23.61
N GLU A 415 43.02 14.29 -24.91
CA GLU A 415 43.88 15.01 -25.85
C GLU A 415 44.06 16.48 -25.47
N TRP A 416 42.97 17.15 -25.06
CA TRP A 416 43.05 18.53 -24.58
C TRP A 416 43.90 18.64 -23.31
N LYS A 417 43.76 17.71 -22.35
CA LYS A 417 44.60 17.65 -21.14
C LYS A 417 46.07 17.43 -21.46
N GLN A 418 46.39 16.57 -22.43
CA GLN A 418 47.76 16.33 -22.89
C GLN A 418 48.38 17.59 -23.52
N LYS A 419 47.61 18.35 -24.30
CA LYS A 419 48.05 19.64 -24.89
C LYS A 419 48.15 20.78 -23.87
N ASN A 420 47.56 20.61 -22.67
CA ASN A 420 47.46 21.63 -21.63
C ASN A 420 47.92 21.14 -20.24
N PRO A 421 49.19 20.73 -20.09
CA PRO A 421 49.72 20.21 -18.83
C PRO A 421 49.74 21.26 -17.70
N THR A 422 49.81 20.76 -16.46
CA THR A 422 49.89 21.54 -15.22
C THR A 422 51.21 22.31 -15.14
N GLY A 423 51.29 23.46 -15.84
CA GLY A 423 52.50 24.28 -15.95
C GLY A 423 52.54 25.14 -17.22
N LYS A 424 51.70 24.83 -18.23
CA LYS A 424 51.56 25.66 -19.42
C LYS A 424 50.97 27.03 -19.04
N GLN A 425 51.70 28.11 -19.33
CA GLN A 425 51.31 29.49 -19.00
C GLN A 425 50.03 29.96 -19.71
N LYS A 426 49.86 29.58 -20.99
CA LYS A 426 48.65 29.87 -21.77
C LYS A 426 47.99 28.55 -22.16
N LYS A 427 46.88 28.22 -21.51
CA LYS A 427 46.10 27.03 -21.83
C LYS A 427 45.14 27.32 -22.98
N ASP A 428 44.99 26.36 -23.88
CA ASP A 428 43.95 26.40 -24.91
C ASP A 428 42.60 26.24 -24.21
N PRO A 429 41.53 26.90 -24.68
CA PRO A 429 40.21 26.74 -24.10
C PRO A 429 39.76 25.27 -24.19
N ARG A 430 39.13 24.76 -23.13
CA ARG A 430 38.53 23.43 -23.17
C ARG A 430 37.38 23.43 -24.18
N PRO A 431 37.27 22.43 -25.09
CA PRO A 431 36.16 22.35 -26.01
C PRO A 431 34.81 22.37 -25.26
N ALA A 432 33.93 23.30 -25.64
CA ALA A 432 32.66 23.54 -24.94
C ALA A 432 31.61 22.46 -25.21
N ASP A 433 31.78 21.71 -26.30
CA ASP A 433 30.89 20.64 -26.75
C ASP A 433 31.19 19.27 -26.11
N ILE A 434 32.16 19.19 -25.19
CA ILE A 434 32.40 17.96 -24.43
C ILE A 434 31.25 17.76 -23.44
N CYS A 435 30.47 16.72 -23.68
CA CYS A 435 29.45 16.23 -22.77
C CYS A 435 29.74 14.77 -22.41
N ILE A 436 29.86 14.48 -21.11
CA ILE A 436 30.06 13.14 -20.56
C ILE A 436 28.93 12.88 -19.58
N GLN A 437 28.00 12.01 -19.95
CA GLN A 437 26.79 11.72 -19.18
C GLN A 437 27.01 10.60 -18.17
N MET A 438 27.70 9.51 -18.52
CA MET A 438 27.95 8.38 -17.63
C MET A 438 29.13 8.68 -16.70
N LEU A 439 28.83 8.81 -15.42
CA LEU A 439 29.79 9.14 -14.37
C LEU A 439 30.15 7.91 -13.53
N ILE A 440 31.44 7.82 -13.17
CA ILE A 440 31.91 6.91 -12.13
C ILE A 440 31.59 7.49 -10.75
N ASP A 441 31.67 6.64 -9.73
CA ASP A 441 31.37 6.97 -8.35
C ASP A 441 32.52 7.65 -7.60
N ASN A 442 33.67 7.92 -8.23
CA ASN A 442 34.84 8.51 -7.58
C ASN A 442 35.26 9.82 -8.26
N LEU A 443 34.67 10.93 -7.83
CA LEU A 443 34.85 12.25 -8.43
C LEU A 443 35.17 13.30 -7.35
N THR A 444 35.94 14.32 -7.74
CA THR A 444 36.06 15.55 -6.95
C THR A 444 34.88 16.48 -7.25
N ASP A 445 34.54 17.39 -6.32
CA ASP A 445 33.43 18.34 -6.51
C ASP A 445 33.60 19.19 -7.77
N ALA A 446 34.85 19.55 -8.11
CA ALA A 446 35.16 20.30 -9.32
C ALA A 446 34.77 19.51 -10.59
N VAL A 447 35.09 18.22 -10.62
CA VAL A 447 34.75 17.37 -11.77
C VAL A 447 33.25 17.15 -11.83
N PHE A 448 32.60 16.81 -10.70
CA PHE A 448 31.16 16.63 -10.67
C PHE A 448 30.40 17.88 -11.16
N ASN A 449 30.71 19.05 -10.61
CA ASN A 449 30.08 20.31 -11.01
C ASN A 449 30.35 20.67 -12.48
N GLN A 450 31.56 20.40 -12.98
CA GLN A 450 31.87 20.59 -14.42
C GLN A 450 31.00 19.69 -15.29
N ARG A 451 30.75 18.43 -14.89
CA ARG A 451 29.89 17.51 -15.65
C ARG A 451 28.43 17.95 -15.66
N VAL A 452 27.92 18.46 -14.53
CA VAL A 452 26.57 19.02 -14.45
C VAL A 452 26.42 20.21 -15.41
N VAL A 453 27.40 21.14 -15.44
CA VAL A 453 27.37 22.28 -16.36
C VAL A 453 27.57 21.88 -17.82
N ASP A 454 28.51 20.97 -18.10
CA ASP A 454 28.73 20.43 -19.45
C ASP A 454 27.44 19.82 -20.01
N ALA A 455 26.74 19.01 -19.20
CA ALA A 455 25.48 18.39 -19.60
C ALA A 455 24.37 19.42 -19.82
N ASN A 456 24.25 20.42 -18.94
CA ASN A 456 23.29 21.49 -19.08
C ASN A 456 23.51 22.30 -20.37
N ASN A 457 24.74 22.71 -20.64
CA ASN A 457 25.08 23.56 -21.79
C ASN A 457 24.97 22.80 -23.13
N ASN A 458 25.03 21.48 -23.10
CA ASN A 458 24.96 20.62 -24.28
C ASN A 458 23.56 19.99 -24.47
N GLY A 459 22.51 20.79 -24.25
CA GLY A 459 21.13 20.39 -24.52
C GLY A 459 20.37 19.89 -23.29
N GLU A 460 20.69 20.40 -22.10
CA GLU A 460 19.97 20.06 -20.87
C GLU A 460 19.98 18.56 -20.57
N ARG A 461 21.14 17.93 -20.80
CA ARG A 461 21.34 16.49 -20.66
C ARG A 461 21.40 16.06 -19.19
N TYR A 462 21.08 14.80 -18.97
CA TYR A 462 21.21 14.14 -17.68
C TYR A 462 22.59 13.51 -17.53
N ILE A 463 23.16 13.65 -16.33
CA ILE A 463 24.25 12.78 -15.88
C ILE A 463 23.66 11.52 -15.22
N TYR A 464 24.33 10.39 -15.43
CA TYR A 464 23.89 9.08 -14.99
C TYR A 464 24.97 8.36 -14.19
N THR A 465 24.60 7.71 -13.09
CA THR A 465 25.51 6.90 -12.26
C THR A 465 24.88 5.56 -11.91
N ILE A 466 25.66 4.48 -11.93
CA ILE A 466 25.24 3.17 -11.41
C ILE A 466 26.27 2.67 -10.41
N VAL A 467 25.81 2.27 -9.22
CA VAL A 467 26.67 1.73 -8.15
C VAL A 467 26.12 0.42 -7.59
N ASP A 468 27.04 -0.49 -7.28
CA ASP A 468 26.70 -1.79 -6.69
C ASP A 468 26.36 -1.71 -5.19
N GLU A 469 26.82 -0.67 -4.51
CA GLU A 469 26.52 -0.38 -3.11
C GLU A 469 26.20 1.11 -2.93
N VAL A 470 25.12 1.42 -2.21
CA VAL A 470 24.66 2.80 -1.99
C VAL A 470 25.73 3.68 -1.32
N GLU A 471 26.62 3.10 -0.53
CA GLU A 471 27.75 3.79 0.10
C GLU A 471 28.71 4.43 -0.91
N ALA A 472 28.82 3.88 -2.13
CA ALA A 472 29.66 4.46 -3.18
C ALA A 472 29.16 5.84 -3.63
N LEU A 473 27.87 6.16 -3.48
CA LEU A 473 27.36 7.50 -3.79
C LEU A 473 28.03 8.60 -2.96
N LYS A 474 28.57 8.27 -1.78
CA LYS A 474 29.33 9.22 -0.95
C LYS A 474 30.60 9.75 -1.64
N LYS A 475 31.09 9.07 -2.67
CA LYS A 475 32.32 9.41 -3.39
C LYS A 475 32.06 10.16 -4.71
N VAL A 476 30.80 10.38 -5.07
CA VAL A 476 30.41 11.21 -6.22
C VAL A 476 30.78 12.69 -5.97
N THR A 477 30.93 13.07 -4.71
CA THR A 477 31.50 14.34 -4.23
C THR A 477 32.62 14.07 -3.23
N SER A 478 33.43 15.09 -2.91
CA SER A 478 34.55 14.98 -1.98
C SER A 478 34.10 14.92 -0.50
N SER A 479 32.80 15.04 -0.22
CA SER A 479 32.28 15.12 1.16
C SER A 479 32.36 13.80 1.92
N HIS A 480 32.23 12.67 1.21
CA HIS A 480 32.14 11.33 1.79
C HIS A 480 31.03 11.14 2.84
N LYS A 481 30.00 11.98 2.85
CA LYS A 481 28.89 11.98 3.82
C LYS A 481 27.57 11.54 3.20
N ALA A 482 26.78 10.77 3.94
CA ALA A 482 25.45 10.34 3.50
C ALA A 482 24.48 11.54 3.36
N ASP A 483 24.55 12.49 4.29
CA ASP A 483 23.69 13.69 4.30
C ASP A 483 23.88 14.55 3.03
N GLU A 484 25.11 14.60 2.49
CA GLU A 484 25.39 15.28 1.22
C GLU A 484 24.72 14.54 0.04
N VAL A 485 24.76 13.21 0.03
CA VAL A 485 24.03 12.41 -0.96
C VAL A 485 22.52 12.69 -0.86
N GLY A 486 21.96 12.79 0.34
CA GLY A 486 20.56 13.16 0.56
C GLY A 486 20.22 14.56 0.04
N LEU A 487 21.11 15.54 0.23
CA LEU A 487 20.96 16.87 -0.37
C LEU A 487 20.96 16.82 -1.90
N LEU A 488 21.90 16.08 -2.50
CA LEU A 488 21.96 15.91 -3.96
C LEU A 488 20.72 15.19 -4.51
N ILE A 489 20.21 14.17 -3.83
CA ILE A 489 18.95 13.48 -4.18
C ILE A 489 17.79 14.49 -4.21
N ARG A 490 17.66 15.34 -3.18
CA ARG A 490 16.60 16.35 -3.13
C ARG A 490 16.73 17.38 -4.24
N LYS A 491 17.94 17.90 -4.46
CA LYS A 491 18.21 18.84 -5.54
C LYS A 491 17.96 18.24 -6.91
N ALA A 492 18.35 16.99 -7.13
CA ALA A 492 18.17 16.30 -8.41
C ALA A 492 16.68 16.15 -8.72
N PHE A 493 15.89 15.63 -7.76
CA PHE A 493 14.45 15.42 -7.95
C PHE A 493 13.71 16.70 -8.33
N ASP A 494 14.06 17.82 -7.70
CA ASP A 494 13.43 19.11 -7.92
C ASP A 494 14.18 19.94 -8.98
N ASN A 495 15.13 19.34 -9.73
CA ASN A 495 16.00 19.97 -10.74
C ASN A 495 16.60 21.31 -10.29
N SER A 496 16.91 21.42 -8.99
CA SER A 496 17.38 22.66 -8.36
C SER A 496 18.85 22.93 -8.69
N MET A 497 19.25 24.21 -8.61
CA MET A 497 20.63 24.61 -8.85
C MET A 497 21.60 23.92 -7.88
N ALA A 498 22.58 23.23 -8.45
CA ALA A 498 23.70 22.61 -7.74
C ALA A 498 25.01 23.12 -8.31
N GLY A 499 26.02 23.24 -7.45
CA GLY A 499 27.30 23.81 -7.81
C GLY A 499 27.97 24.52 -6.66
N GLN A 500 29.14 25.07 -6.95
CA GLN A 500 29.89 25.91 -6.03
C GLN A 500 30.30 27.19 -6.74
N GLU A 501 30.01 28.33 -6.12
CA GLU A 501 30.54 29.62 -6.56
C GLU A 501 32.03 29.69 -6.21
N ARG A 502 32.87 29.99 -7.20
CA ARG A 502 34.32 30.12 -7.02
C ARG A 502 34.73 31.57 -7.24
N VAL A 503 35.57 32.07 -6.34
CA VAL A 503 36.04 33.47 -6.33
C VAL A 503 37.19 33.70 -7.33
N GLY A 504 37.93 32.65 -7.69
CA GLY A 504 39.07 32.77 -8.60
C GLY A 504 38.63 33.06 -10.04
N ALA A 505 39.19 34.10 -10.66
CA ALA A 505 38.85 34.51 -12.03
C ALA A 505 39.08 33.42 -13.09
N ASP A 506 40.02 32.50 -12.85
CA ASP A 506 40.32 31.35 -13.72
C ASP A 506 39.53 30.08 -13.36
N SER A 507 38.71 30.13 -12.30
CA SER A 507 37.90 29.00 -11.85
C SER A 507 36.48 29.12 -12.40
N VAL A 508 36.03 28.10 -13.12
CA VAL A 508 34.63 28.03 -13.59
C VAL A 508 33.72 27.81 -12.37
N SER A 509 32.85 28.79 -12.07
CA SER A 509 31.73 28.63 -11.15
C SER A 509 30.71 27.70 -11.81
N GLY A 510 30.77 26.41 -11.46
CA GLY A 510 29.94 25.40 -12.08
C GLY A 510 28.59 25.27 -11.39
N ILE A 511 27.62 26.16 -11.68
CA ILE A 511 26.26 26.11 -11.14
C ILE A 511 25.25 25.90 -12.27
N ALA A 512 24.47 24.82 -12.19
CA ALA A 512 23.40 24.50 -13.13
C ALA A 512 22.30 23.64 -12.47
N PRO A 513 21.11 23.50 -13.08
CA PRO A 513 20.08 22.56 -12.64
C PRO A 513 20.65 21.14 -12.51
N LEU A 514 20.46 20.50 -11.37
CA LEU A 514 20.98 19.15 -11.16
C LEU A 514 20.10 18.11 -11.85
N ARG A 515 20.51 17.68 -13.06
CA ARG A 515 19.89 16.57 -13.79
C ARG A 515 20.68 15.29 -13.56
N TRP A 516 20.42 14.63 -12.43
CA TRP A 516 21.16 13.44 -12.03
C TRP A 516 20.23 12.24 -11.79
N ASN A 517 20.37 11.24 -12.66
CA ASN A 517 19.70 9.95 -12.53
C ASN A 517 20.69 8.91 -12.01
N PHE A 518 20.24 8.00 -11.16
CA PHE A 518 21.11 6.90 -10.72
C PHE A 518 20.38 5.59 -10.41
N ASN A 519 21.16 4.51 -10.44
CA ASN A 519 20.81 3.23 -9.86
C ASN A 519 21.81 2.90 -8.74
N ALA A 520 21.31 2.55 -7.56
CA ALA A 520 22.12 2.07 -6.45
C ALA A 520 21.55 0.76 -5.90
N SER A 521 22.41 -0.22 -5.64
CA SER A 521 22.04 -1.44 -4.93
C SER A 521 22.44 -1.36 -3.46
N THR A 522 21.75 -2.10 -2.59
CA THR A 522 22.10 -2.20 -1.17
C THR A 522 21.45 -3.44 -0.53
N THR A 523 21.75 -3.68 0.75
CA THR A 523 21.09 -4.69 1.58
C THR A 523 20.13 -4.02 2.56
N PRO A 524 19.07 -4.72 3.06
CA PRO A 524 18.11 -4.11 3.96
C PRO A 524 18.72 -3.43 5.21
N PRO A 525 19.71 -4.04 5.92
CA PRO A 525 20.35 -3.37 7.05
C PRO A 525 21.14 -2.11 6.64
N ASN A 526 21.86 -2.18 5.53
CA ASN A 526 22.65 -1.04 5.03
C ASN A 526 21.75 0.10 4.55
N ALA A 527 20.63 -0.21 3.89
CA ALA A 527 19.63 0.78 3.49
C ALA A 527 19.13 1.58 4.70
N ARG A 528 18.70 0.88 5.76
CA ARG A 528 18.23 1.52 7.01
C ARG A 528 19.33 2.36 7.65
N LYS A 529 20.56 1.86 7.69
CA LYS A 529 21.70 2.60 8.26
C LYS A 529 22.07 3.84 7.44
N PHE A 530 22.08 3.73 6.11
CA PHE A 530 22.47 4.81 5.21
C PHE A 530 21.45 5.95 5.27
N PHE A 531 20.16 5.62 5.22
CA PHE A 531 19.08 6.61 5.19
C PHE A 531 18.53 6.98 6.56
N TYR A 532 19.08 6.45 7.66
CA TYR A 532 18.54 6.63 9.02
C TYR A 532 18.20 8.09 9.36
N LYS A 533 19.07 9.05 9.04
CA LYS A 533 18.84 10.49 9.36
C LYS A 533 18.06 11.25 8.28
N MET A 534 17.66 10.57 7.22
CA MET A 534 17.10 11.15 5.99
C MET A 534 15.73 10.55 5.67
N VAL A 535 15.10 9.87 6.64
CA VAL A 535 13.78 9.27 6.48
C VAL A 535 12.70 10.35 6.49
N ASN A 536 12.77 11.31 7.42
CA ASN A 536 11.83 12.43 7.53
C ASN A 536 12.21 13.71 6.74
N ASP A 537 13.43 13.81 6.19
CA ASP A 537 13.91 15.04 5.52
C ASP A 537 13.49 15.16 4.04
N GLY A 538 12.70 14.19 3.57
CA GLY A 538 12.18 14.10 2.21
C GLY A 538 13.08 13.35 1.22
N THR A 539 14.28 12.89 1.62
CA THR A 539 15.18 12.13 0.74
C THR A 539 14.57 10.80 0.30
N VAL A 540 14.11 9.96 1.24
CA VAL A 540 13.52 8.64 0.93
C VAL A 540 12.27 8.77 0.06
N SER A 541 11.46 9.82 0.26
CA SER A 541 10.24 10.05 -0.53
C SER A 541 10.53 10.19 -2.03
N ARG A 542 11.70 10.73 -2.40
CA ARG A 542 12.14 11.03 -3.77
C ARG A 542 12.83 9.85 -4.47
N LEU A 543 13.05 8.73 -3.77
CA LEU A 543 13.61 7.52 -4.36
C LEU A 543 12.52 6.64 -4.99
N ASP A 544 12.88 5.90 -6.02
CA ASP A 544 12.14 4.74 -6.52
C ASP A 544 12.74 3.48 -5.90
N VAL A 545 12.07 2.89 -4.91
CA VAL A 545 12.61 1.74 -4.18
C VAL A 545 12.07 0.44 -4.77
N ALA A 546 12.96 -0.51 -5.02
CA ALA A 546 12.62 -1.84 -5.52
C ALA A 546 13.31 -2.92 -4.68
N THR A 547 12.83 -4.16 -4.82
CA THR A 547 13.43 -5.33 -4.15
C THR A 547 13.33 -6.60 -4.99
N ILE A 548 14.06 -7.63 -4.60
CA ILE A 548 13.93 -8.99 -5.14
C ILE A 548 13.48 -9.88 -4.00
N ILE A 549 12.29 -10.45 -4.13
CA ILE A 549 11.77 -11.47 -3.21
C ILE A 549 11.94 -12.81 -3.89
N ARG A 550 12.80 -13.64 -3.29
CA ARG A 550 13.01 -15.03 -3.66
C ARG A 550 12.90 -15.90 -2.41
N PRO A 551 12.20 -17.04 -2.45
CA PRO A 551 12.19 -18.01 -1.35
C PRO A 551 13.62 -18.43 -0.98
N ILE A 552 13.87 -18.63 0.31
CA ILE A 552 15.20 -19.04 0.81
C ILE A 552 15.60 -20.40 0.23
N GLU A 553 14.61 -21.29 0.06
CA GLU A 553 14.81 -22.63 -0.51
C GLU A 553 15.32 -22.60 -1.95
N ASP A 554 15.01 -21.53 -2.69
CA ASP A 554 15.48 -21.36 -4.07
C ASP A 554 16.87 -20.69 -4.11
N ASP A 555 17.40 -20.12 -3.01
CA ASP A 555 18.58 -19.25 -3.03
C ASP A 555 19.86 -19.94 -3.53
N ASP A 556 19.95 -21.27 -3.45
CA ASP A 556 21.12 -22.05 -3.85
C ASP A 556 21.29 -22.17 -5.39
N GLU A 557 20.26 -21.86 -6.17
CA GLU A 557 20.35 -21.84 -7.63
C GLU A 557 20.68 -20.44 -8.16
N ALA A 558 21.77 -20.27 -8.90
CA ALA A 558 22.07 -18.98 -9.53
C ALA A 558 21.02 -18.63 -10.61
N PRO A 559 20.57 -17.37 -10.72
CA PRO A 559 19.60 -17.00 -11.74
C PRO A 559 20.19 -17.12 -13.14
N ILE A 560 19.53 -17.92 -13.98
CA ILE A 560 19.90 -18.04 -15.40
C ILE A 560 19.24 -16.87 -16.16
N LEU A 561 20.07 -15.96 -16.65
CA LEU A 561 19.63 -14.85 -17.50
C LEU A 561 19.52 -15.32 -18.96
N GLY A 562 18.50 -14.81 -19.66
CA GLY A 562 18.37 -14.98 -21.10
C GLY A 562 19.44 -14.20 -21.88
N ILE A 563 19.55 -14.51 -23.17
CA ILE A 563 20.57 -13.92 -24.06
C ILE A 563 20.13 -12.52 -24.49
N TYR A 564 21.02 -11.55 -24.35
CA TYR A 564 20.89 -10.22 -24.94
C TYR A 564 21.78 -10.18 -26.17
N ASP A 565 21.16 -10.00 -27.34
CA ASP A 565 21.78 -10.09 -28.66
C ASP A 565 21.44 -8.87 -29.53
N ASP A 566 21.96 -8.85 -30.76
CA ASP A 566 21.70 -7.77 -31.73
C ASP A 566 20.20 -7.61 -32.04
N ARG A 567 19.43 -8.71 -31.92
CA ARG A 567 17.98 -8.66 -32.06
C ARG A 567 17.34 -7.88 -30.90
N PHE A 568 17.76 -8.10 -29.67
CA PHE A 568 17.32 -7.29 -28.53
C PHE A 568 17.64 -5.80 -28.74
N ALA A 569 18.87 -5.49 -29.18
CA ALA A 569 19.25 -4.11 -29.51
C ALA A 569 18.36 -3.50 -30.61
N ALA A 570 18.11 -4.24 -31.69
CA ALA A 570 17.25 -3.79 -32.79
C ALA A 570 15.79 -3.57 -32.37
N GLU A 571 15.25 -4.41 -31.49
CA GLU A 571 13.89 -4.23 -30.93
C GLU A 571 13.82 -3.05 -29.96
N LEU A 572 14.90 -2.73 -29.24
CA LEU A 572 14.97 -1.62 -28.28
C LEU A 572 15.16 -0.27 -28.97
N LYS A 573 15.94 -0.22 -30.05
CA LYS A 573 16.36 1.00 -30.75
C LYS A 573 15.23 2.00 -31.07
N PRO A 574 14.05 1.58 -31.58
CA PRO A 574 12.97 2.52 -31.90
C PRO A 574 12.36 3.22 -30.69
N TYR A 575 12.52 2.66 -29.49
CA TYR A 575 12.08 3.30 -28.25
C TYR A 575 13.06 4.38 -27.82
N ILE A 576 14.36 4.08 -27.88
CA ILE A 576 15.44 5.02 -27.57
C ILE A 576 15.41 6.22 -28.53
N ASP A 577 15.28 5.96 -29.83
CA ASP A 577 15.20 7.01 -30.85
C ASP A 577 14.06 8.00 -30.64
N ARG A 578 12.93 7.55 -30.10
CA ARG A 578 11.80 8.44 -29.76
C ARG A 578 12.06 9.25 -28.50
N LEU A 579 12.81 8.71 -27.55
CA LEU A 579 13.20 9.44 -26.34
C LEU A 579 14.19 10.55 -26.70
N ASP A 580 15.24 10.24 -27.47
CA ASP A 580 16.24 11.23 -27.89
C ASP A 580 15.68 12.31 -28.83
N ALA A 581 14.68 11.96 -29.65
CA ALA A 581 14.03 12.92 -30.55
C ALA A 581 13.02 13.85 -29.85
N ALA A 582 12.63 13.55 -28.61
CA ALA A 582 11.66 14.35 -27.87
C ALA A 582 12.30 15.64 -27.35
N ASN A 583 11.54 16.75 -27.36
CA ASN A 583 12.00 18.04 -26.84
C ASN A 583 10.82 18.92 -26.45
N GLY A 584 11.04 19.86 -25.53
CA GLY A 584 10.04 20.85 -25.12
C GLY A 584 8.98 20.30 -24.16
N LEU A 585 7.86 21.03 -24.06
CA LEU A 585 6.75 20.67 -23.17
C LEU A 585 5.89 19.57 -23.80
N ILE A 586 5.72 18.46 -23.07
CA ILE A 586 4.91 17.31 -23.47
C ILE A 586 3.78 17.12 -22.46
N GLU A 587 2.56 17.07 -22.97
CA GLU A 587 1.35 16.84 -22.18
C GLU A 587 0.70 15.50 -22.53
N CYS A 588 0.15 14.83 -21.53
CA CYS A 588 -0.66 13.63 -21.70
C CYS A 588 -1.87 13.72 -20.77
N PRO A 589 -3.06 14.09 -21.30
CA PRO A 589 -4.28 14.23 -20.50
C PRO A 589 -4.65 12.95 -19.73
N GLN A 590 -4.37 11.79 -20.32
CA GLN A 590 -4.62 10.49 -19.71
C GLN A 590 -3.68 10.22 -18.52
N ALA A 591 -2.40 10.57 -18.64
CA ALA A 591 -1.44 10.49 -17.53
C ALA A 591 -1.79 11.47 -16.41
N ARG A 592 -2.19 12.71 -16.76
CA ARG A 592 -2.66 13.73 -15.82
C ARG A 592 -3.87 13.24 -15.03
N LYS A 593 -4.86 12.67 -15.71
CA LYS A 593 -6.04 12.08 -15.07
C LYS A 593 -5.65 10.94 -14.13
N LEU A 594 -4.80 10.01 -14.59
CA LEU A 594 -4.35 8.90 -13.75
C LEU A 594 -3.63 9.39 -12.49
N ALA A 595 -2.77 10.40 -12.59
CA ALA A 595 -2.09 10.96 -11.41
C ALA A 595 -3.08 11.58 -10.40
N LEU A 596 -4.16 12.22 -10.86
CA LEU A 596 -5.23 12.72 -9.99
C LEU A 596 -6.00 11.58 -9.31
N ASP A 597 -6.33 10.54 -10.07
CA ASP A 597 -7.02 9.35 -9.54
C ASP A 597 -6.16 8.69 -8.45
N LEU A 598 -4.87 8.46 -8.72
CA LEU A 598 -3.91 7.88 -7.76
C LEU A 598 -3.72 8.75 -6.52
N LYS A 599 -3.70 10.08 -6.66
CA LYS A 599 -3.64 11.01 -5.52
C LYS A 599 -4.82 10.80 -4.58
N GLN A 600 -6.02 10.66 -5.14
CA GLN A 600 -7.23 10.44 -4.34
C GLN A 600 -7.23 9.03 -3.71
N GLU A 601 -6.89 8.00 -4.49
CA GLU A 601 -6.73 6.62 -4.01
C GLU A 601 -5.75 6.54 -2.82
N ASN A 602 -4.60 7.22 -2.92
CA ASN A 602 -3.60 7.28 -1.86
C ASN A 602 -4.11 8.02 -0.61
N ALA A 603 -4.84 9.12 -0.78
CA ALA A 603 -5.39 9.87 0.34
C ALA A 603 -6.42 9.05 1.12
N ASP A 604 -7.29 8.32 0.42
CA ASP A 604 -8.29 7.45 1.04
C ASP A 604 -7.63 6.24 1.70
N THR A 605 -6.60 5.67 1.06
CA THR A 605 -5.80 4.58 1.63
C THR A 605 -5.07 5.01 2.91
N ALA A 606 -4.42 6.18 2.89
CA ALA A 606 -3.75 6.72 4.07
C ALA A 606 -4.70 6.88 5.27
N ARG A 607 -5.93 7.37 5.01
CA ARG A 607 -6.98 7.50 6.04
C ARG A 607 -7.46 6.14 6.54
N LEU A 608 -7.72 5.21 5.62
CA LEU A 608 -8.22 3.87 5.96
C LEU A 608 -7.26 3.08 6.86
N TYR A 609 -5.95 3.23 6.61
CA TYR A 609 -4.90 2.54 7.37
C TYR A 609 -4.26 3.41 8.45
N GLU A 610 -4.78 4.62 8.68
CA GLU A 610 -4.26 5.59 9.66
C GLU A 610 -2.74 5.78 9.59
N SER A 611 -2.17 5.75 8.38
CA SER A 611 -0.71 5.80 8.18
C SER A 611 -0.26 7.14 7.60
N GLU A 612 0.38 7.91 8.46
CA GLU A 612 0.94 9.22 8.13
C GLU A 612 2.22 9.06 7.28
N ALA A 613 3.02 8.03 7.55
CA ALA A 613 4.18 7.69 6.72
C ALA A 613 3.76 7.32 5.29
N TYR A 614 2.72 6.50 5.13
CA TYR A 614 2.19 6.18 3.80
C TYR A 614 1.75 7.45 3.07
N ARG A 615 1.01 8.34 3.75
CA ARG A 615 0.55 9.61 3.18
C ARG A 615 1.72 10.44 2.66
N VAL A 616 2.74 10.68 3.48
CA VAL A 616 3.92 11.48 3.12
C VAL A 616 4.68 10.87 1.94
N LEU A 617 4.87 9.54 1.95
CA LEU A 617 5.59 8.84 0.88
C LEU A 617 4.80 8.82 -0.43
N SER A 618 3.46 8.79 -0.38
CA SER A 618 2.57 8.73 -1.54
C SER A 618 2.69 9.92 -2.48
N TYR A 619 2.97 11.12 -1.96
CA TYR A 619 3.04 12.33 -2.78
C TYR A 619 4.09 12.26 -3.88
N ARG A 620 5.32 11.89 -3.51
CA ARG A 620 6.43 11.80 -4.46
C ARG A 620 6.45 10.45 -5.18
N ALA A 621 5.87 9.39 -4.59
CA ALA A 621 5.65 8.12 -5.31
C ALA A 621 4.72 8.30 -6.52
N ASN A 622 3.65 9.09 -6.40
CA ASN A 622 2.74 9.42 -7.50
C ASN A 622 3.48 10.17 -8.62
N VAL A 623 4.28 11.19 -8.28
CA VAL A 623 5.10 11.91 -9.28
C VAL A 623 6.04 10.96 -10.01
N ILE A 624 6.75 10.08 -9.30
CA ILE A 624 7.65 9.08 -9.90
C ILE A 624 6.88 8.16 -10.85
N ALA A 625 5.74 7.61 -10.41
CA ALA A 625 4.94 6.70 -11.21
C ALA A 625 4.36 7.40 -12.45
N TRP A 626 3.89 8.63 -12.31
CA TRP A 626 3.44 9.45 -13.43
C TRP A 626 4.58 9.74 -14.42
N LEU A 627 5.77 10.11 -13.95
CA LEU A 627 6.95 10.30 -14.80
C LEU A 627 7.30 9.01 -15.57
N LYS A 628 7.22 7.83 -14.93
CA LYS A 628 7.37 6.54 -15.62
C LYS A 628 6.35 6.39 -16.75
N GLY A 629 5.10 6.80 -16.50
CA GLY A 629 4.04 6.86 -17.52
C GLY A 629 4.37 7.80 -18.68
N MET A 630 4.93 8.98 -18.40
CA MET A 630 5.33 9.95 -19.42
C MET A 630 6.49 9.45 -20.28
N VAL A 631 7.51 8.83 -19.68
CA VAL A 631 8.60 8.17 -20.42
C VAL A 631 8.06 7.10 -21.35
N LEU A 632 7.16 6.25 -20.85
CA LEU A 632 6.53 5.22 -21.68
C LEU A 632 5.67 5.82 -22.78
N TYR A 633 4.92 6.88 -22.51
CA TYR A 633 4.12 7.59 -23.49
C TYR A 633 4.97 8.08 -24.67
N VAL A 634 6.11 8.75 -24.39
CA VAL A 634 7.06 9.19 -25.42
C VAL A 634 7.67 8.00 -26.16
N ALA A 635 8.19 7.01 -25.43
CA ALA A 635 8.80 5.81 -26.03
C ALA A 635 7.85 5.03 -26.95
N HIS A 636 6.54 5.07 -26.70
CA HIS A 636 5.53 4.42 -27.55
C HIS A 636 4.99 5.31 -28.69
N GLY A 637 5.60 6.48 -28.89
CA GLY A 637 5.27 7.43 -29.95
C GLY A 637 4.03 8.25 -29.62
N TYR A 638 3.97 8.80 -28.40
CA TYR A 638 2.85 9.60 -27.90
C TYR A 638 1.51 8.85 -27.92
N ARG A 639 1.56 7.56 -27.62
CA ARG A 639 0.38 6.70 -27.52
C ARG A 639 0.21 6.20 -26.11
N TRP A 640 -0.90 6.60 -25.49
CA TRP A 640 -1.31 6.11 -24.19
C TRP A 640 -2.22 4.90 -24.35
N ASP A 641 -1.96 3.83 -23.60
CA ASP A 641 -2.81 2.65 -23.56
C ASP A 641 -3.09 2.20 -22.12
N LYS A 642 -3.98 1.22 -22.00
CA LYS A 642 -4.35 0.64 -20.71
C LYS A 642 -3.18 -0.07 -20.01
N GLN A 643 -2.24 -0.62 -20.77
CA GLN A 643 -1.09 -1.34 -20.20
C GLN A 643 -0.13 -0.35 -19.52
N ILE A 644 0.06 0.85 -20.08
CA ILE A 644 0.80 1.94 -19.43
C ILE A 644 0.08 2.34 -18.13
N ALA A 645 -1.23 2.56 -18.17
CA ALA A 645 -1.98 2.93 -16.97
C ALA A 645 -1.93 1.87 -15.85
N GLU A 646 -2.09 0.59 -16.19
CA GLU A 646 -1.99 -0.53 -15.25
C GLU A 646 -0.57 -0.67 -14.67
N PHE A 647 0.46 -0.49 -15.51
CA PHE A 647 1.85 -0.50 -15.08
C PHE A 647 2.19 0.67 -14.15
N VAL A 648 1.71 1.88 -14.45
CA VAL A 648 1.94 3.07 -13.63
C VAL A 648 1.33 2.90 -12.24
N ARG A 649 0.05 2.48 -12.15
CA ARG A 649 -0.60 2.21 -10.86
C ARG A 649 0.15 1.13 -10.07
N TRP A 650 0.51 0.02 -10.71
CA TRP A 650 1.30 -1.02 -10.05
C TRP A 650 2.68 -0.51 -9.61
N SER A 651 3.37 0.26 -10.44
CA SER A 651 4.71 0.77 -10.12
C SER A 651 4.68 1.72 -8.92
N GLU A 652 3.61 2.51 -8.75
CA GLU A 652 3.42 3.33 -7.56
C GLU A 652 3.23 2.45 -6.32
N GLN A 653 2.28 1.51 -6.38
CA GLN A 653 1.97 0.59 -5.29
C GLN A 653 3.19 -0.22 -4.87
N TYR A 654 3.96 -0.72 -5.83
CA TYR A 654 5.18 -1.47 -5.59
C TYR A 654 6.29 -0.61 -4.96
N ASN A 655 6.48 0.63 -5.43
CA ASN A 655 7.43 1.58 -4.83
C ASN A 655 7.02 1.92 -3.38
N LEU A 656 5.75 2.23 -3.15
CA LEU A 656 5.21 2.50 -1.81
C LEU A 656 5.36 1.28 -0.89
N TRP A 657 5.03 0.10 -1.39
CA TRP A 657 5.20 -1.14 -0.65
C TRP A 657 6.66 -1.35 -0.21
N CYS A 658 7.62 -1.15 -1.12
CA CYS A 658 9.04 -1.24 -0.80
C CYS A 658 9.47 -0.18 0.23
N LYS A 659 9.00 1.07 0.09
CA LYS A 659 9.30 2.15 1.03
C LYS A 659 8.74 1.86 2.42
N MET A 660 7.49 1.41 2.50
CA MET A 660 6.85 1.04 3.77
C MET A 660 7.55 -0.16 4.42
N LEU A 661 7.95 -1.15 3.63
CA LEU A 661 8.69 -2.32 4.13
C LEU A 661 10.04 -1.95 4.78
N TYR A 662 10.81 -1.07 4.15
CA TYR A 662 12.17 -0.77 4.63
C TYR A 662 12.26 0.41 5.57
N PHE A 663 11.41 1.43 5.39
CA PHE A 663 11.50 2.73 6.08
C PHE A 663 10.20 3.15 6.78
N GLY A 664 9.06 2.51 6.49
CA GLY A 664 7.74 2.93 6.98
C GLY A 664 7.65 3.01 8.50
N THR A 665 8.07 1.97 9.22
CA THR A 665 8.07 1.96 10.69
C THR A 665 8.90 3.09 11.29
N GLN A 666 10.07 3.37 10.71
CA GLN A 666 10.93 4.45 11.20
C GLN A 666 10.28 5.81 10.95
N LEU A 667 9.73 6.02 9.75
CA LEU A 667 9.06 7.27 9.40
C LEU A 667 7.83 7.52 10.27
N GLU A 668 7.00 6.49 10.50
CA GLU A 668 5.85 6.60 11.42
C GLU A 668 6.29 7.05 12.81
N LYS A 669 7.37 6.46 13.33
CA LYS A 669 7.91 6.85 14.64
C LYS A 669 8.34 8.32 14.64
N GLU A 670 9.13 8.74 13.66
CA GLU A 670 9.63 10.12 13.58
C GLU A 670 8.50 11.15 13.44
N LEU A 671 7.46 10.84 12.66
CA LEU A 671 6.29 11.71 12.49
C LEU A 671 5.44 11.78 13.75
N ASN A 672 5.28 10.67 14.48
CA ASN A 672 4.58 10.67 15.77
C ASN A 672 5.35 11.46 16.83
N ASP A 673 6.68 11.28 16.90
CA ASP A 673 7.54 12.04 17.82
C ASP A 673 7.45 13.55 17.52
N GLU A 674 7.39 13.95 16.24
CA GLU A 674 7.18 15.35 15.84
C GLU A 674 5.80 15.89 16.28
N GLN A 675 4.73 15.11 16.11
CA GLN A 675 3.40 15.50 16.59
C GLN A 675 3.34 15.65 18.11
N GLU A 676 4.00 14.76 18.86
CA GLU A 676 4.08 14.87 20.33
C GLU A 676 4.86 16.12 20.75
N LEU A 677 5.95 16.46 20.06
CA LEU A 677 6.68 17.72 20.27
C LEU A 677 5.79 18.95 20.02
N GLN A 678 4.92 18.91 19.01
CA GLN A 678 3.96 19.98 18.74
C GLN A 678 2.82 20.04 19.79
N ARG A 679 2.45 18.90 20.39
CA ARG A 679 1.44 18.82 21.46
C ARG A 679 1.96 19.32 22.81
N HIS A 680 3.27 19.24 23.04
CA HIS A 680 3.88 19.85 24.21
C HIS A 680 3.71 21.38 24.14
N SER A 681 2.73 21.89 24.90
CA SER A 681 2.59 23.33 25.15
C SER A 681 3.93 23.85 25.68
N GLY A 682 4.39 24.98 25.13
CA GLY A 682 5.58 25.67 25.64
C GLY A 682 5.47 26.00 27.14
N PRO A 683 6.52 26.59 27.76
CA PRO A 683 6.54 26.82 29.20
C PRO A 683 5.27 27.51 29.71
N GLN A 684 4.40 26.76 30.39
CA GLN A 684 3.14 27.29 30.90
C GLN A 684 3.39 28.22 32.10
N ASN A 685 2.67 29.34 32.14
CA ASN A 685 2.68 30.23 33.30
C ASN A 685 1.87 29.59 34.43
N LEU A 686 2.55 28.88 35.33
CA LEU A 686 1.92 28.22 36.46
C LEU A 686 1.13 29.18 37.36
N LEU A 687 1.49 30.47 37.39
CA LEU A 687 0.76 31.44 38.19
C LEU A 687 -0.62 31.73 37.59
N GLU A 688 -0.76 31.78 36.27
CA GLU A 688 -2.07 31.95 35.61
C GLU A 688 -3.00 30.77 35.85
N LEU A 689 -2.44 29.55 35.87
CA LEU A 689 -3.21 28.31 36.04
C LEU A 689 -3.71 28.06 37.46
N LEU A 690 -3.12 28.72 38.47
CA LEU A 690 -3.60 28.61 39.86
C LEU A 690 -4.86 29.46 40.06
N PRO A 691 -5.73 29.14 41.03
CA PRO A 691 -6.81 30.04 41.42
C PRO A 691 -6.28 31.37 41.99
N ASP A 692 -7.12 32.42 42.00
CA ASP A 692 -6.76 33.75 42.54
C ASP A 692 -6.29 33.67 44.01
N GLU A 693 -6.76 32.67 44.75
CA GLU A 693 -6.25 32.25 46.06
C GLU A 693 -5.84 30.79 46.03
N PHE A 694 -4.61 30.46 46.42
CA PHE A 694 -4.11 29.09 46.41
C PHE A 694 -3.20 28.77 47.60
N THR A 695 -3.14 27.49 47.99
CA THR A 695 -2.23 26.99 49.04
C THR A 695 -0.90 26.54 48.45
N ARG A 696 0.12 26.40 49.31
CA ARG A 696 1.41 25.81 48.90
C ARG A 696 1.27 24.38 48.37
N GLU A 697 0.31 23.62 48.87
CA GLU A 697 0.02 22.25 48.42
C GLU A 697 -0.60 22.24 47.01
N GLN A 698 -1.56 23.13 46.74
CA GLN A 698 -2.14 23.29 45.39
C GLN A 698 -1.08 23.73 44.37
N TYR A 699 -0.15 24.59 44.79
CA TYR A 699 1.00 24.97 43.97
C TYR A 699 1.92 23.77 43.66
N LEU A 700 2.24 22.95 44.67
CA LEU A 700 3.06 21.75 44.51
C LEU A 700 2.41 20.72 43.58
N GLN A 701 1.10 20.50 43.72
CA GLN A 701 0.34 19.60 42.85
C GLN A 701 0.34 20.09 41.39
N MET A 702 0.12 21.38 41.17
CA MET A 702 0.17 21.99 39.83
C MET A 702 1.58 21.87 39.20
N ARG A 703 2.64 22.03 40.00
CA ARG A 703 4.02 21.81 39.53
C ARG A 703 4.28 20.35 39.13
N GLN A 704 3.79 19.39 39.91
CA GLN A 704 3.93 17.97 39.60
C GLN A 704 3.17 17.59 38.32
N GLN A 705 1.94 18.09 38.17
CA GLN A 705 1.15 17.92 36.95
C GLN A 705 1.85 18.51 35.72
N ALA A 706 2.53 19.65 35.88
CA ALA A 706 3.35 20.27 34.84
C ALA A 706 4.78 19.67 34.71
N GLY A 707 5.08 18.55 35.36
CA GLY A 707 6.35 17.83 35.26
C GLY A 707 7.57 18.56 35.87
N ARG A 708 7.37 19.54 36.75
CA ARG A 708 8.46 20.32 37.35
C ARG A 708 8.98 19.68 38.65
N PRO A 709 10.29 19.40 38.77
CA PRO A 709 10.85 18.80 39.98
C PRO A 709 10.95 19.80 41.15
N GLY A 710 11.00 19.26 42.37
CA GLY A 710 11.29 19.99 43.61
C GLY A 710 10.15 20.84 44.18
N PRO A 711 10.37 21.45 45.36
CA PRO A 711 9.31 22.12 46.12
C PRO A 711 8.90 23.50 45.57
N GLY A 712 9.68 24.09 44.65
CA GLY A 712 9.30 25.34 43.97
C GLY A 712 9.31 26.61 44.83
N ASP A 713 9.85 26.56 46.05
CA ASP A 713 9.85 27.70 46.99
C ASP A 713 10.54 28.95 46.48
N SER A 714 11.63 28.78 45.72
CA SER A 714 12.32 29.91 45.09
C SER A 714 11.42 30.65 44.10
N THR A 715 10.52 29.93 43.42
CA THR A 715 9.56 30.51 42.48
C THR A 715 8.46 31.27 43.23
N LEU A 716 7.91 30.72 44.32
CA LEU A 716 6.95 31.42 45.17
C LEU A 716 7.54 32.71 45.76
N ARG A 717 8.77 32.64 46.30
CA ARG A 717 9.49 33.83 46.79
C ARG A 717 9.67 34.86 45.68
N THR A 718 10.05 34.44 44.48
CA THR A 718 10.21 35.36 43.35
C THR A 718 8.90 36.04 42.97
N TRP A 719 7.79 35.30 42.91
CA TRP A 719 6.47 35.88 42.65
C TRP A 719 6.04 36.87 43.72
N GLN A 720 6.35 36.56 44.98
CA GLN A 720 6.05 37.46 46.10
C GLN A 720 6.93 38.72 46.08
N THR A 721 8.24 38.59 45.88
CA THR A 721 9.17 39.72 45.78
C THR A 721 8.87 40.62 44.58
N ARG A 722 8.39 40.05 43.48
CA ARG A 722 8.00 40.80 42.27
C ARG A 722 6.57 41.34 42.32
N GLY A 723 5.85 41.14 43.43
CA GLY A 723 4.52 41.67 43.63
C GLY A 723 3.43 40.99 42.81
N HIS A 724 3.64 39.77 42.32
CA HIS A 724 2.62 38.99 41.60
C HIS A 724 1.68 38.25 42.56
N ILE A 725 2.15 37.95 43.79
CA ILE A 725 1.34 37.34 44.85
C ILE A 725 1.65 37.96 46.22
N ALA A 726 0.70 37.90 47.14
CA ALA A 726 0.87 38.16 48.57
C ALA A 726 0.57 36.89 49.37
N PHE A 727 1.23 36.69 50.52
CA PHE A 727 0.93 35.58 51.42
C PHE A 727 0.14 36.09 52.62
N ASP A 728 -1.04 35.53 52.85
CA ASP A 728 -1.83 35.77 54.05
C ASP A 728 -1.41 34.75 55.13
N GLU A 729 -0.69 35.25 56.14
CA GLU A 729 -0.20 34.46 57.28
C GLU A 729 -1.33 33.91 58.16
N THR A 730 -2.50 34.57 58.17
CA THR A 730 -3.65 34.18 59.01
C THR A 730 -4.43 33.04 58.37
N ALA A 731 -4.61 33.10 57.04
CA ALA A 731 -5.34 32.08 56.27
C ALA A 731 -4.44 30.97 55.72
N GLY A 732 -3.11 31.14 55.72
CA GLY A 732 -2.14 30.19 55.19
C GLY A 732 -2.19 30.05 53.66
N ARG A 733 -2.55 31.12 52.94
CA ARG A 733 -2.82 31.12 51.49
C ARG A 733 -2.05 32.21 50.75
N PHE A 734 -1.78 31.96 49.48
CA PHE A 734 -1.26 32.96 48.54
C PHE A 734 -2.40 33.58 47.75
N LEU A 735 -2.40 34.90 47.65
CA LEU A 735 -3.34 35.73 46.89
C LEU A 735 -2.63 36.29 45.67
N LYS A 736 -3.22 36.17 44.48
CA LYS A 736 -2.72 36.85 43.28
C LYS A 736 -2.98 38.34 43.36
N ILE A 737 -1.95 39.13 43.06
CA ILE A 737 -2.06 40.58 42.96
C ILE A 737 -2.34 40.89 41.49
N LYS A 738 -3.56 41.29 41.17
CA LYS A 738 -3.92 41.77 39.82
C LYS A 738 -3.30 43.15 39.63
N HIS A 739 -2.50 43.30 38.59
CA HIS A 739 -2.02 44.60 38.11
C HIS A 739 -3.02 45.23 37.15
#